data_AF-A0A9D9P7H5-F1
#
_entry.id   AF-A0A9D9P7H5-F1
#
_cell.length_a   1.000
_cell.length_b   1.000
_cell.length_c   1.000
_cell.angle_alpha   90.00
_cell.angle_beta   90.00
_cell.angle_gamma   90.00
#
_symmetry.space_group_name_H-M   'P 1'
#
loop_
_entity.id
_entity.type
_entity.pdbx_description
1 polymer ?
#
loop_
_entity_poly.entity_id
_entity_poly.type
_entity_poly.pdbx_seq_one_letter_code
_entity_poly.pdbx_strand_id
1 'polypeptide(L)'
;MQRRLTAFIALWGIVLSAMLPWWSVYADETEPFSTDPSGSMLPPPGYADLRQPLTVMLELGDSTVASPAGIVTLQSTPVDSAGVRHLLEAANIPILFQTHTAYNGIAVIATPDQLHLLRAIPGVVNIHIVVPKARSSTRAVSFIGAPQFWSATGQLTGNGVRIGIIDSGIDYTHATFGGPGTPDAFRSNDPTIIETGTFPTEKIIAGYDFVGDAYDASGQFGSPIPNPDPDPLDCADDGADAVRRISGGHGTHVAGIAAGYGVDAAGRTYRGLYSGSVSYANFLVAPGVAPGASLVALKVFGCRGTTTFLTRAIDYAIDPNGDGNTNDRLVDVLNISLGSPFGGESDPDAVAINRAVDAGVVVVVAAGDMGSTFYAINSPSSASKAIAVGASVDAGRDPSLSPDSLDMLTSRGPQRSRLLKPDLVAPGVALRSAAVGSGIGALALSGTSVAAPQVAGAAALLRQLRPSWSPAQIKVALMNAAVPTRDAAGNLYPPSLAGAGRLDVSRLFAWDVLAFNAEDPAAVGLSFGTPWISRSRSFQKTLRITNVGHFTRTFRLAQVIAADEPGVQVEVPPGPYQLGAGQTLDLPVNVSVQPEALDFSPDATTPLLQAGVPPTFARYYMAEHSGVIEVCSTLGARIRAAHAGDFGQVTVYVGDQLLEESIRPARVGRYVPFRPGRQQVRVLPPGSPPTTPPIVTAEFDVVDGRDYTIVVYGSRSRPQLALVDEIPDPSLPRDQIMIHVFNGDPLRDGSAVDVYLDNVLLAANLPVGTASAFSVTTPGTHKVRFFRAGSSPNTSLSAASKKFVAGSGEVILVVGGGNTSWSLRGFTGRGRLINEQTTRVPFQIVPKSAAESSAATTEQIVPDAVTSFTITLRNSGARNQLTSPRGAQTPLVSAYELAPEGRSPEIAGLTPALRPADIRYVGVTSSYPARGWEGNNTVIFFGMAGYAAWATPNEVQYRVYISTTGSGGSGPPDDIPEFMLVNTSIGAILPIPGTGDATRPDDTFRSVLYRIQPDGTLQLLRIADWNFVPPPTVSPFLDSAPFETSVLALVTTAGFLGLSPDAPVFSYYVETYARDAGRFTERVDRVPSSGAITYDLRSAAVAPLNTSPATGVVRSRLPTPFFFGIDGAQIVGTVNQDVLAVRRMQDVLLLHHHNAVSRQTEVVTLQSNRSKLLAPPALPALPSPTPPPPTAEGHRVYLPIITAP
;
A
#
# COMPACT_ATOMS: atom_id res chain seq x y z
N MET A 1 42.06 -37.00 28.36
CA MET A 1 41.92 -36.73 26.91
C MET A 1 40.46 -36.67 26.45
N GLN A 2 39.64 -37.73 26.61
CA GLN A 2 38.28 -37.82 26.05
C GLN A 2 37.42 -36.54 26.10
N ARG A 3 37.27 -35.86 27.24
CA ARG A 3 36.49 -34.59 27.32
C ARG A 3 36.98 -33.48 26.38
N ARG A 4 38.29 -33.38 26.11
CA ARG A 4 38.82 -32.45 25.08
C ARG A 4 38.54 -32.94 23.66
N LEU A 5 38.58 -34.25 23.42
CA LEU A 5 38.22 -34.84 22.13
C LEU A 5 36.72 -34.64 21.83
N THR A 6 35.86 -34.78 22.84
CA THR A 6 34.41 -34.53 22.73
C THR A 6 34.14 -33.05 22.42
N ALA A 7 34.84 -32.13 23.09
CA ALA A 7 34.75 -30.71 22.77
C ALA A 7 35.28 -30.38 21.36
N PHE A 8 36.36 -31.04 20.91
CA PHE A 8 36.90 -30.85 19.56
C PHE A 8 35.94 -31.38 18.48
N ILE A 9 35.31 -32.55 18.71
CA ILE A 9 34.29 -33.14 17.83
C ILE A 9 32.99 -32.30 17.86
N ALA A 10 32.63 -31.69 18.98
CA ALA A 10 31.50 -30.76 19.05
C ALA A 10 31.78 -29.47 18.26
N LEU A 11 32.97 -28.87 18.42
CA LEU A 11 33.38 -27.70 17.63
C LEU A 11 33.44 -28.04 16.14
N TRP A 12 34.06 -29.17 15.76
CA TRP A 12 34.12 -29.61 14.36
C TRP A 12 32.78 -30.09 13.81
N GLY A 13 31.85 -30.57 14.65
CA GLY A 13 30.48 -30.89 14.25
C GLY A 13 29.64 -29.65 13.96
N ILE A 14 29.80 -28.60 14.77
CA ILE A 14 29.20 -27.28 14.55
C ILE A 14 29.83 -26.60 13.32
N VAL A 15 31.16 -26.68 13.16
CA VAL A 15 31.85 -26.15 11.98
C VAL A 15 31.52 -26.95 10.72
N LEU A 16 31.39 -28.29 10.75
CA LEU A 16 30.89 -29.05 9.60
C LEU A 16 29.43 -28.74 9.29
N SER A 17 28.55 -28.56 10.28
CA SER A 17 27.16 -28.16 9.98
C SER A 17 27.03 -26.72 9.46
N ALA A 18 28.08 -25.89 9.59
CA ALA A 18 28.20 -24.58 8.93
C ALA A 18 29.03 -24.59 7.61
N MET A 19 29.89 -25.60 7.39
CA MET A 19 30.79 -25.73 6.23
C MET A 19 30.41 -26.86 5.26
N LEU A 20 29.43 -27.69 5.59
CA LEU A 20 28.64 -28.45 4.63
C LEU A 20 27.61 -27.48 4.04
N PRO A 21 27.82 -26.91 2.83
CA PRO A 21 26.73 -26.21 2.18
C PRO A 21 25.62 -27.23 1.90
N TRP A 22 24.39 -26.94 2.34
CA TRP A 22 23.19 -26.89 1.47
C TRP A 22 23.08 -27.94 0.34
N TRP A 23 23.51 -29.18 0.58
CA TRP A 23 23.63 -30.25 -0.43
C TRP A 23 22.44 -31.22 -0.45
N SER A 24 21.39 -30.94 0.34
CA SER A 24 20.26 -31.86 0.56
C SER A 24 18.89 -31.14 0.67
N VAL A 25 18.73 -30.00 -0.02
CA VAL A 25 17.43 -29.29 -0.14
C VAL A 25 16.83 -29.47 -1.54
N TYR A 26 17.65 -29.71 -2.56
CA TYR A 26 17.20 -30.20 -3.86
C TYR A 26 17.43 -31.71 -3.91
N ALA A 27 16.34 -32.45 -3.67
CA ALA A 27 16.26 -33.83 -4.12
C ALA A 27 16.27 -33.88 -5.66
N ASP A 28 16.60 -35.05 -6.18
CA ASP A 28 16.76 -35.35 -7.60
C ASP A 28 15.50 -35.02 -8.43
N GLU A 29 15.64 -34.69 -9.72
CA GLU A 29 14.50 -34.34 -10.62
C GLU A 29 13.65 -35.57 -11.03
N THR A 30 13.61 -36.60 -10.18
CA THR A 30 13.16 -37.95 -10.49
C THR A 30 12.05 -38.47 -9.56
N GLU A 31 11.84 -37.84 -8.39
CA GLU A 31 10.69 -38.14 -7.53
C GLU A 31 9.43 -37.44 -8.06
N PRO A 32 8.35 -38.18 -8.42
CA PRO A 32 7.07 -37.55 -8.66
C PRO A 32 6.56 -36.96 -7.34
N PHE A 33 6.08 -35.71 -7.36
CA PHE A 33 5.49 -35.07 -6.18
C PHE A 33 4.48 -36.01 -5.52
N SER A 34 4.72 -36.37 -4.26
CA SER A 34 3.84 -37.26 -3.51
C SER A 34 2.50 -36.58 -3.29
N THR A 35 1.56 -36.93 -4.16
CA THR A 35 0.13 -36.72 -4.00
C THR A 35 -0.32 -37.06 -2.59
N ASP A 36 -1.20 -36.25 -2.02
CA ASP A 36 -1.95 -36.65 -0.83
C ASP A 36 -2.83 -37.89 -1.13
N PRO A 37 -3.48 -38.51 -0.14
CA PRO A 37 -4.32 -39.69 -0.35
C PRO A 37 -5.51 -39.52 -1.33
N SER A 38 -5.81 -38.29 -1.79
CA SER A 38 -6.79 -37.99 -2.85
C SER A 38 -6.16 -37.65 -4.21
N GLY A 39 -4.93 -37.12 -4.21
CA GLY A 39 -4.09 -36.90 -5.39
C GLY A 39 -4.56 -35.85 -6.37
N SER A 40 -5.40 -34.91 -5.95
CA SER A 40 -5.83 -33.77 -6.78
C SER A 40 -5.06 -32.49 -6.43
N MET A 41 -4.42 -31.88 -7.43
CA MET A 41 -4.06 -30.46 -7.40
C MET A 41 -5.05 -29.67 -8.27
N LEU A 42 -5.21 -28.39 -7.99
CA LEU A 42 -6.16 -27.56 -8.72
C LEU A 42 -5.69 -27.29 -10.16
N PRO A 43 -6.62 -27.10 -11.11
CA PRO A 43 -6.29 -26.52 -12.42
C PRO A 43 -5.69 -25.11 -12.23
N PRO A 44 -4.91 -24.60 -13.20
CA PRO A 44 -4.36 -23.26 -13.07
C PRO A 44 -5.50 -22.23 -13.04
N PRO A 45 -5.41 -21.15 -12.24
CA PRO A 45 -6.51 -20.22 -12.05
C PRO A 45 -7.09 -19.74 -13.39
N GLY A 46 -8.40 -19.95 -13.57
CA GLY A 46 -9.15 -19.58 -14.78
C GLY A 46 -9.50 -20.69 -15.75
N TYR A 47 -8.76 -21.79 -15.77
CA TYR A 47 -8.92 -22.80 -16.82
C TYR A 47 -10.30 -23.47 -16.81
N ALA A 48 -10.83 -23.81 -15.64
CA ALA A 48 -12.13 -24.45 -15.49
C ALA A 48 -13.34 -23.49 -15.65
N ASP A 49 -13.09 -22.20 -15.88
CA ASP A 49 -14.03 -21.12 -15.56
C ASP A 49 -14.50 -20.31 -16.79
N LEU A 50 -13.99 -20.65 -17.99
CA LEU A 50 -14.14 -19.89 -19.24
C LEU A 50 -15.59 -19.69 -19.73
N ARG A 51 -16.58 -20.33 -19.09
CA ARG A 51 -18.01 -20.15 -19.38
C ARG A 51 -18.81 -19.52 -18.24
N GLN A 52 -18.19 -19.18 -17.10
CA GLN A 52 -18.90 -18.49 -16.03
C GLN A 52 -19.20 -17.03 -16.42
N PRO A 53 -20.36 -16.48 -16.00
CA PRO A 53 -20.63 -15.05 -16.08
C PRO A 53 -19.64 -14.26 -15.21
N LEU A 54 -19.09 -13.18 -15.77
CA LEU A 54 -18.27 -12.19 -15.08
C LEU A 54 -19.07 -10.89 -14.89
N THR A 55 -18.80 -10.13 -13.82
CA THR A 55 -19.20 -8.72 -13.79
C THR A 55 -18.21 -7.89 -14.61
N VAL A 56 -18.73 -7.06 -15.49
CA VAL A 56 -17.95 -6.25 -16.44
C VAL A 56 -18.43 -4.81 -16.35
N MET A 57 -17.50 -3.87 -16.13
CA MET A 57 -17.76 -2.44 -16.18
C MET A 57 -17.42 -1.91 -17.58
N LEU A 58 -18.43 -1.34 -18.24
CA LEU A 58 -18.30 -0.63 -19.50
C LEU A 58 -18.04 0.84 -19.20
N GLU A 59 -16.84 1.33 -19.51
CA GLU A 59 -16.49 2.75 -19.37
C GLU A 59 -17.11 3.53 -20.54
N LEU A 60 -17.86 4.59 -20.24
CA LEU A 60 -18.50 5.43 -21.24
C LEU A 60 -17.66 6.68 -21.51
N GLY A 61 -17.57 7.08 -22.78
CA GLY A 61 -16.88 8.31 -23.16
C GLY A 61 -17.61 9.59 -22.75
N ASP A 62 -16.87 10.70 -22.72
CA ASP A 62 -17.44 12.05 -22.64
C ASP A 62 -17.59 12.64 -24.06
N SER A 63 -18.78 13.16 -24.40
CA SER A 63 -19.02 13.70 -25.74
C SER A 63 -18.39 15.09 -25.92
N THR A 64 -17.23 15.14 -26.58
CA THR A 64 -16.45 16.38 -26.80
C THR A 64 -16.60 16.92 -28.22
N VAL A 65 -17.63 17.74 -28.44
CA VAL A 65 -17.77 18.51 -29.69
C VAL A 65 -16.86 19.74 -29.62
N ALA A 66 -15.76 19.73 -30.37
CA ALA A 66 -14.82 20.85 -30.41
C ALA A 66 -15.44 22.09 -31.10
N SER A 67 -15.67 23.16 -30.32
CA SER A 67 -16.14 24.46 -30.83
C SER A 67 -14.97 25.43 -31.03
N PRO A 68 -14.86 26.13 -32.17
CA PRO A 68 -13.72 27.00 -32.50
C PRO A 68 -13.80 28.39 -31.83
N ALA A 69 -14.09 28.45 -30.53
CA ALA A 69 -14.01 29.65 -29.70
C ALA A 69 -13.62 29.27 -28.25
N GLY A 70 -12.51 29.83 -27.75
CA GLY A 70 -11.86 29.37 -26.53
C GLY A 70 -12.51 29.80 -25.21
N ILE A 71 -13.70 29.27 -24.89
CA ILE A 71 -14.26 29.26 -23.53
C ILE A 71 -14.74 27.83 -23.22
N VAL A 72 -14.01 27.10 -22.37
CA VAL A 72 -14.42 25.77 -21.91
C VAL A 72 -15.23 25.91 -20.62
N THR A 73 -16.56 25.95 -20.75
CA THR A 73 -17.46 25.58 -19.66
C THR A 73 -17.60 24.06 -19.64
N LEU A 74 -17.21 23.42 -18.54
CA LEU A 74 -17.37 21.98 -18.34
C LEU A 74 -18.85 21.65 -18.05
N GLN A 75 -19.63 21.55 -19.12
CA GLN A 75 -20.86 20.75 -19.14
C GLN A 75 -20.62 19.61 -20.13
N SER A 76 -20.17 18.47 -19.63
CA SER A 76 -20.16 17.23 -20.39
C SER A 76 -21.61 16.79 -20.62
N THR A 77 -22.07 16.88 -21.86
CA THR A 77 -23.17 16.00 -22.28
C THR A 77 -22.64 14.56 -22.21
N PRO A 78 -23.31 13.64 -21.48
CA PRO A 78 -22.94 12.24 -21.53
C PRO A 78 -22.94 11.74 -22.98
N VAL A 79 -22.11 10.74 -23.28
CA VAL A 79 -22.43 9.80 -24.38
C VAL A 79 -23.84 9.26 -24.15
N ASP A 80 -24.55 8.90 -25.23
CA ASP A 80 -25.91 8.36 -25.17
C ASP A 80 -25.94 7.00 -24.44
N SER A 81 -25.97 7.06 -23.11
CA SER A 81 -26.02 5.89 -22.24
C SER A 81 -27.37 5.19 -22.34
N ALA A 82 -28.43 5.88 -22.79
CA ALA A 82 -29.69 5.24 -23.11
C ALA A 82 -29.56 4.40 -24.39
N GLY A 83 -28.85 4.89 -25.41
CA GLY A 83 -28.46 4.13 -26.61
C GLY A 83 -27.57 2.93 -26.30
N VAL A 84 -26.51 3.09 -25.49
CA VAL A 84 -25.67 1.97 -25.03
C VAL A 84 -26.51 0.95 -24.24
N ARG A 85 -27.34 1.41 -23.30
CA ARG A 85 -28.25 0.55 -22.53
C ARG A 85 -29.22 -0.21 -23.43
N HIS A 86 -29.81 0.46 -24.42
CA HIS A 86 -30.74 -0.16 -25.37
C HIS A 86 -30.07 -1.25 -26.22
N LEU A 87 -28.80 -1.06 -26.62
CA LEU A 87 -28.02 -2.08 -27.32
C LEU A 87 -27.71 -3.29 -26.43
N LEU A 88 -27.45 -3.09 -25.13
CA LEU A 88 -27.25 -4.17 -24.16
C LEU A 88 -28.55 -4.97 -23.91
N GLU A 89 -29.67 -4.27 -23.76
CA GLU A 89 -31.01 -4.88 -23.65
C GLU A 89 -31.37 -5.68 -24.91
N ALA A 90 -31.13 -5.12 -26.11
CA ALA A 90 -31.35 -5.80 -27.39
C ALA A 90 -30.44 -7.02 -27.59
N ALA A 91 -29.23 -7.00 -27.01
CA ALA A 91 -28.32 -8.15 -26.98
C ALA A 91 -28.64 -9.17 -25.87
N ASN A 92 -29.67 -8.93 -25.06
CA ASN A 92 -30.04 -9.74 -23.87
C ASN A 92 -28.87 -9.90 -22.88
N ILE A 93 -28.10 -8.82 -22.66
CA ILE A 93 -26.98 -8.76 -21.72
C ILE A 93 -27.50 -8.16 -20.40
N PRO A 94 -27.48 -8.90 -19.26
CA PRO A 94 -28.03 -8.41 -18.00
C PRO A 94 -27.25 -7.21 -17.47
N ILE A 95 -27.93 -6.07 -17.31
CA ILE A 95 -27.39 -4.87 -16.66
C ILE A 95 -27.60 -5.01 -15.15
N LEU A 96 -26.54 -4.85 -14.38
CA LEU A 96 -26.56 -4.87 -12.91
C LEU A 96 -26.85 -3.49 -12.33
N PHE A 97 -26.11 -2.47 -12.77
CA PHE A 97 -26.27 -1.09 -12.34
C PHE A 97 -25.62 -0.11 -13.32
N GLN A 98 -25.92 1.17 -13.14
CA GLN A 98 -25.23 2.28 -13.80
C GLN A 98 -24.70 3.24 -12.73
N THR A 99 -23.59 3.89 -13.02
CA THR A 99 -23.00 4.96 -12.22
C THR A 99 -22.67 6.15 -13.11
N HIS A 100 -22.55 7.33 -12.51
CA HIS A 100 -22.31 8.58 -13.25
C HIS A 100 -21.16 9.37 -12.63
N THR A 101 -21.33 9.74 -11.36
CA THR A 101 -20.52 10.74 -10.67
C THR A 101 -19.22 10.14 -10.13
N ALA A 102 -19.28 8.98 -9.48
CA ALA A 102 -18.09 8.24 -9.03
C ALA A 102 -17.37 7.55 -10.20
N TYR A 103 -18.10 7.00 -11.16
CA TYR A 103 -17.55 6.37 -12.36
C TYR A 103 -18.56 6.46 -13.51
N ASN A 104 -18.16 6.93 -14.70
CA ASN A 104 -19.07 7.03 -15.84
C ASN A 104 -19.14 5.67 -16.55
N GLY A 105 -20.10 4.82 -16.16
CA GLY A 105 -20.11 3.44 -16.62
C GLY A 105 -21.37 2.63 -16.32
N ILE A 106 -21.51 1.53 -17.03
CA ILE A 106 -22.60 0.55 -16.88
C ILE A 106 -21.97 -0.81 -16.51
N ALA A 107 -22.37 -1.36 -15.37
CA ALA A 107 -22.00 -2.70 -14.95
C ALA A 107 -22.98 -3.73 -15.53
N VAL A 108 -22.43 -4.76 -16.19
CA VAL A 108 -23.19 -5.85 -16.82
C VAL A 108 -22.65 -7.22 -16.40
N ILE A 109 -23.44 -8.26 -16.61
CA ILE A 109 -22.97 -9.64 -16.62
C ILE A 109 -22.71 -10.09 -18.07
N ALA A 110 -21.53 -10.65 -18.32
CA ALA A 110 -21.15 -11.22 -19.61
C ALA A 110 -20.16 -12.38 -19.45
N THR A 111 -20.14 -13.33 -20.39
CA THR A 111 -19.09 -14.36 -20.46
C THR A 111 -17.82 -13.83 -21.15
N PRO A 112 -16.65 -14.49 -20.97
CA PRO A 112 -15.42 -14.11 -21.68
C PRO A 112 -15.59 -13.97 -23.20
N ASP A 113 -16.33 -14.89 -23.82
CA ASP A 113 -16.62 -14.87 -25.27
C ASP A 113 -17.41 -13.63 -25.70
N GLN A 114 -18.20 -13.00 -24.82
CA GLN A 114 -18.99 -11.81 -25.15
C GLN A 114 -18.21 -10.49 -25.06
N LEU A 115 -17.02 -10.47 -24.44
CA LEU A 115 -16.25 -9.24 -24.20
C LEU A 115 -15.88 -8.50 -25.49
N HIS A 116 -15.57 -9.23 -26.57
CA HIS A 116 -15.27 -8.64 -27.88
C HIS A 116 -16.48 -7.94 -28.53
N LEU A 117 -17.71 -8.43 -28.29
CA LEU A 117 -18.95 -7.80 -28.77
C LEU A 117 -19.22 -6.50 -28.00
N LEU A 118 -19.00 -6.51 -26.69
CA LEU A 118 -19.14 -5.32 -25.84
C LEU A 118 -18.17 -4.21 -26.25
N ARG A 119 -16.92 -4.53 -26.64
CA ARG A 119 -15.94 -3.55 -27.14
C ARG A 119 -16.36 -2.90 -28.47
N ALA A 120 -17.29 -3.48 -29.20
CA ALA A 120 -17.80 -2.94 -30.46
C ALA A 120 -19.01 -2.00 -30.31
N ILE A 121 -19.55 -1.82 -29.09
CA ILE A 121 -20.72 -0.97 -28.83
C ILE A 121 -20.31 0.51 -28.92
N PRO A 122 -20.89 1.32 -29.82
CA PRO A 122 -20.55 2.74 -29.93
C PRO A 122 -20.80 3.49 -28.63
N GLY A 123 -19.79 4.20 -28.13
CA GLY A 123 -19.84 4.96 -26.88
C GLY A 123 -19.18 4.27 -25.68
N VAL A 124 -18.97 2.95 -25.74
CA VAL A 124 -18.06 2.24 -24.83
C VAL A 124 -16.63 2.58 -25.26
N VAL A 125 -15.86 3.22 -24.39
CA VAL A 125 -14.45 3.57 -24.65
C VAL A 125 -13.47 2.56 -24.04
N ASN A 126 -13.92 1.79 -23.05
CA ASN A 126 -13.09 0.80 -22.37
C ASN A 126 -13.93 -0.28 -21.68
N ILE A 127 -13.30 -1.41 -21.36
CA ILE A 127 -13.91 -2.52 -20.64
C ILE A 127 -12.99 -2.99 -19.53
N HIS A 128 -13.51 -3.05 -18.31
CA HIS A 128 -12.82 -3.53 -17.13
C HIS A 128 -13.59 -4.70 -16.52
N ILE A 129 -12.93 -5.82 -16.26
CA ILE A 129 -13.54 -6.91 -15.48
C ILE A 129 -13.55 -6.47 -14.02
N VAL A 130 -14.72 -6.50 -13.36
CA VAL A 130 -14.83 -6.09 -11.95
C VAL A 130 -14.53 -7.30 -11.09
N VAL A 131 -13.29 -7.39 -10.60
CA VAL A 131 -12.85 -8.43 -9.66
C VAL A 131 -13.83 -8.51 -8.48
N PRO A 132 -14.45 -9.67 -8.20
CA PRO A 132 -15.27 -9.85 -6.99
C PRO A 132 -14.44 -9.62 -5.73
N LYS A 133 -14.89 -8.69 -4.89
CA LYS A 133 -14.26 -8.34 -3.60
C LYS A 133 -14.69 -9.32 -2.51
N ALA A 134 -13.79 -9.61 -1.59
CA ALA A 134 -14.05 -10.34 -0.36
C ALA A 134 -13.96 -9.42 0.87
N ARG A 135 -14.57 -9.85 1.96
CA ARG A 135 -14.28 -9.36 3.33
C ARG A 135 -12.83 -9.75 3.68
N SER A 136 -12.08 -8.91 4.40
CA SER A 136 -10.74 -9.30 4.87
C SER A 136 -10.81 -10.22 6.12
N SER A 137 -9.73 -10.94 6.41
CA SER A 137 -9.71 -12.19 7.20
C SER A 137 -9.33 -12.03 8.68
N THR A 138 -9.84 -12.90 9.57
CA THR A 138 -10.07 -12.51 10.98
C THR A 138 -9.51 -13.46 12.08
N ARG A 139 -8.61 -13.00 12.99
CA ARG A 139 -7.99 -13.74 14.16
C ARG A 139 -7.85 -12.86 15.46
N ALA A 140 -6.73 -12.81 16.24
CA ALA A 140 -6.66 -12.10 17.58
C ALA A 140 -5.27 -11.48 18.04
N VAL A 141 -5.03 -10.43 18.90
CA VAL A 141 -5.74 -9.56 19.93
C VAL A 141 -5.24 -8.06 20.12
N SER A 142 -6.14 -7.12 20.53
CA SER A 142 -6.11 -5.75 21.17
C SER A 142 -5.76 -4.38 20.45
N PHE A 143 -5.57 -3.25 21.20
CA PHE A 143 -6.21 -1.91 21.00
C PHE A 143 -5.31 -0.64 21.11
N ILE A 144 -5.72 0.49 20.51
CA ILE A 144 -4.92 1.72 20.21
C ILE A 144 -4.76 2.87 21.22
N GLY A 145 -5.54 2.98 22.30
CA GLY A 145 -5.41 4.13 23.22
C GLY A 145 -6.13 5.42 22.78
N ALA A 146 -7.30 5.30 22.15
CA ALA A 146 -8.22 6.43 21.93
C ALA A 146 -8.64 7.23 23.20
N PRO A 147 -8.78 6.64 24.42
CA PRO A 147 -9.16 7.38 25.64
C PRO A 147 -8.27 8.58 25.97
N GLN A 148 -6.99 8.51 25.65
CA GLN A 148 -6.03 9.60 25.81
C GLN A 148 -6.42 10.83 24.98
N PHE A 149 -6.97 10.63 23.78
CA PHE A 149 -7.41 11.73 22.90
C PHE A 149 -8.72 12.37 23.38
N TRP A 150 -9.72 11.56 23.75
CA TRP A 150 -10.99 12.08 24.31
C TRP A 150 -10.74 12.93 25.57
N SER A 151 -9.75 12.54 26.39
CA SER A 151 -9.32 13.26 27.61
C SER A 151 -8.82 14.69 27.37
N ALA A 152 -8.30 15.01 26.18
CA ALA A 152 -7.69 16.32 25.91
C ALA A 152 -8.71 17.48 25.87
N THR A 153 -10.00 17.17 25.73
CA THR A 153 -11.09 18.17 25.66
C THR A 153 -12.39 17.77 26.33
N GLY A 154 -12.69 16.47 26.46
CA GLY A 154 -14.01 15.97 26.84
C GLY A 154 -15.12 16.23 25.81
N GLN A 155 -14.77 16.67 24.59
CA GLN A 155 -15.73 17.08 23.55
C GLN A 155 -15.44 16.52 22.15
N LEU A 156 -14.22 16.05 21.89
CA LEU A 156 -13.84 15.42 20.62
C LEU A 156 -14.26 13.95 20.59
N THR A 157 -15.33 13.66 19.87
CA THR A 157 -15.99 12.34 19.77
C THR A 157 -16.40 11.99 18.33
N GLY A 158 -16.18 12.87 17.35
CA GLY A 158 -16.71 12.77 15.99
C GLY A 158 -18.11 13.36 15.81
N ASN A 159 -18.67 14.01 16.84
CA ASN A 159 -19.99 14.64 16.78
C ASN A 159 -20.10 15.62 15.60
N GLY A 160 -21.19 15.52 14.84
CA GLY A 160 -21.43 16.30 13.62
C GLY A 160 -20.72 15.77 12.36
N VAL A 161 -20.09 14.60 12.41
CA VAL A 161 -19.43 13.95 11.26
C VAL A 161 -20.13 12.64 10.92
N ARG A 162 -20.29 12.35 9.63
CA ARG A 162 -20.97 11.16 9.10
C ARG A 162 -19.97 10.18 8.50
N ILE A 163 -19.97 8.94 8.98
CA ILE A 163 -19.10 7.86 8.49
C ILE A 163 -19.96 6.82 7.76
N GLY A 164 -19.74 6.63 6.47
CA GLY A 164 -20.32 5.52 5.72
C GLY A 164 -19.51 4.24 5.89
N ILE A 165 -20.20 3.12 6.10
CA ILE A 165 -19.63 1.78 6.19
C ILE A 165 -20.10 1.01 4.95
N ILE A 166 -19.20 0.75 4.00
CA ILE A 166 -19.47 -0.09 2.82
C ILE A 166 -19.01 -1.51 3.14
N ASP A 167 -19.95 -2.40 3.49
CA ASP A 167 -19.69 -3.73 4.05
C ASP A 167 -20.94 -4.65 3.96
N SER A 168 -21.10 -5.64 4.85
CA SER A 168 -22.22 -6.58 4.89
C SER A 168 -23.53 -6.06 5.53
N GLY A 169 -23.56 -4.80 5.96
CA GLY A 169 -24.70 -4.17 6.67
C GLY A 169 -24.32 -3.67 8.07
N ILE A 170 -25.32 -3.24 8.85
CA ILE A 170 -25.15 -2.97 10.29
C ILE A 170 -26.37 -3.48 11.07
N ASP A 171 -26.17 -4.32 12.09
CA ASP A 171 -27.16 -4.62 13.13
C ASP A 171 -27.42 -3.36 13.99
N TYR A 172 -28.33 -2.51 13.54
CA TYR A 172 -28.76 -1.32 14.26
C TYR A 172 -29.63 -1.64 15.49
N THR A 173 -30.07 -2.90 15.68
CA THR A 173 -30.76 -3.35 16.90
C THR A 173 -29.80 -3.53 18.08
N HIS A 174 -28.50 -3.69 17.79
CA HIS A 174 -27.45 -3.93 18.77
C HIS A 174 -27.25 -2.73 19.73
N ALA A 175 -27.08 -3.01 21.02
CA ALA A 175 -27.00 -2.01 22.08
C ALA A 175 -25.87 -1.01 21.87
N THR A 176 -24.73 -1.38 21.27
CA THR A 176 -23.62 -0.45 21.02
C THR A 176 -24.00 0.71 20.09
N PHE A 177 -25.08 0.58 19.31
CA PHE A 177 -25.60 1.65 18.45
C PHE A 177 -26.85 2.34 19.05
N GLY A 178 -27.32 1.91 20.21
CA GLY A 178 -28.52 2.46 20.87
C GLY A 178 -29.83 1.75 20.51
N GLY A 179 -29.78 0.64 19.76
CA GLY A 179 -30.93 -0.23 19.55
C GLY A 179 -31.34 -1.00 20.81
N PRO A 180 -32.44 -1.78 20.77
CA PRO A 180 -33.02 -2.45 21.95
C PRO A 180 -32.09 -3.41 22.70
N GLY A 181 -31.04 -3.92 22.04
CA GLY A 181 -30.00 -4.70 22.70
C GLY A 181 -30.39 -6.14 23.04
N THR A 182 -31.38 -6.72 22.36
CA THR A 182 -31.81 -8.11 22.59
C THR A 182 -31.70 -8.96 21.32
N PRO A 183 -31.31 -10.24 21.43
CA PRO A 183 -31.35 -11.17 20.29
C PRO A 183 -32.75 -11.39 19.69
N ASP A 184 -33.81 -11.12 20.46
CA ASP A 184 -35.18 -11.15 19.94
C ASP A 184 -35.50 -9.94 19.05
N ALA A 185 -34.97 -8.74 19.34
CA ALA A 185 -35.15 -7.58 18.47
C ALA A 185 -34.59 -7.84 17.08
N PHE A 186 -33.34 -8.34 17.00
CA PHE A 186 -32.73 -8.76 15.73
C PHE A 186 -33.53 -9.87 15.03
N ARG A 187 -33.89 -10.95 15.73
CA ARG A 187 -34.66 -12.08 15.15
C ARG A 187 -36.13 -11.78 14.81
N SER A 188 -36.62 -10.58 15.11
CA SER A 188 -37.99 -10.16 14.80
C SER A 188 -38.08 -9.05 13.75
N ASN A 189 -36.92 -8.58 13.25
CA ASN A 189 -36.83 -7.69 12.10
C ASN A 189 -36.77 -8.52 10.80
N ASP A 190 -37.40 -8.01 9.75
CA ASP A 190 -37.38 -8.61 8.41
C ASP A 190 -36.35 -7.87 7.53
N PRO A 191 -35.22 -8.50 7.16
CA PRO A 191 -34.10 -7.84 6.48
C PRO A 191 -34.41 -7.43 5.03
N THR A 192 -35.68 -7.51 4.58
CA THR A 192 -36.14 -7.04 3.28
C THR A 192 -37.05 -5.80 3.35
N ILE A 193 -37.46 -5.38 4.56
CA ILE A 193 -38.36 -4.23 4.78
C ILE A 193 -38.06 -3.45 6.06
N ILE A 194 -37.85 -2.14 5.92
CA ILE A 194 -37.84 -1.22 7.06
C ILE A 194 -39.21 -1.22 7.74
N GLU A 195 -39.32 -1.68 8.99
CA GLU A 195 -40.56 -1.54 9.75
C GLU A 195 -40.72 -0.13 10.35
N THR A 196 -41.93 0.15 10.84
CA THR A 196 -42.28 1.50 11.31
C THR A 196 -41.54 1.86 12.61
N GLY A 197 -40.42 2.57 12.46
CA GLY A 197 -39.65 3.14 13.56
C GLY A 197 -38.45 2.30 14.03
N THR A 198 -38.07 1.26 13.28
CA THR A 198 -36.84 0.49 13.52
C THR A 198 -35.62 1.13 12.86
N PHE A 199 -35.77 1.63 11.63
CA PHE A 199 -34.74 2.32 10.86
C PHE A 199 -35.31 3.58 10.16
N PRO A 200 -34.51 4.66 9.96
CA PRO A 200 -33.20 4.92 10.55
C PRO A 200 -33.27 5.21 12.07
N THR A 201 -32.11 5.21 12.71
CA THR A 201 -31.95 5.42 14.17
C THR A 201 -31.22 6.73 14.49
N GLU A 202 -31.09 7.08 15.78
CA GLU A 202 -30.20 8.17 16.24
C GLU A 202 -28.77 8.02 15.72
N LYS A 203 -28.33 6.77 15.50
CA LYS A 203 -26.94 6.41 15.26
C LYS A 203 -26.64 6.04 13.82
N ILE A 204 -27.40 5.12 13.24
CA ILE A 204 -27.35 4.80 11.81
C ILE A 204 -28.47 5.62 11.16
N ILE A 205 -28.10 6.76 10.57
CA ILE A 205 -29.03 7.82 10.17
C ILE A 205 -29.58 7.66 8.75
N ALA A 206 -28.95 6.81 7.94
CA ALA A 206 -29.33 6.48 6.56
C ALA A 206 -28.66 5.16 6.15
N GLY A 207 -29.12 4.57 5.05
CA GLY A 207 -28.51 3.39 4.46
C GLY A 207 -29.33 2.80 3.32
N TYR A 208 -28.85 1.70 2.73
CA TYR A 208 -29.50 0.95 1.65
C TYR A 208 -28.84 -0.42 1.47
N ASP A 209 -29.58 -1.45 1.02
CA ASP A 209 -29.02 -2.71 0.53
C ASP A 209 -29.00 -2.75 -1.00
N PHE A 210 -27.80 -2.69 -1.57
CA PHE A 210 -27.59 -2.69 -3.01
C PHE A 210 -27.76 -4.07 -3.66
N VAL A 211 -27.89 -5.15 -2.87
CA VAL A 211 -27.72 -6.52 -3.35
C VAL A 211 -28.67 -7.57 -2.76
N GLY A 212 -29.11 -7.43 -1.51
CA GLY A 212 -29.96 -8.39 -0.81
C GLY A 212 -29.21 -9.61 -0.25
N ASP A 213 -29.75 -10.21 0.81
CA ASP A 213 -29.15 -11.32 1.59
C ASP A 213 -28.66 -12.52 0.76
N ALA A 214 -29.33 -12.82 -0.36
CA ALA A 214 -29.04 -13.97 -1.21
C ALA A 214 -27.93 -13.73 -2.26
N TYR A 215 -27.32 -12.54 -2.31
CA TYR A 215 -26.35 -12.19 -3.35
C TYR A 215 -24.92 -12.68 -3.07
N ASP A 216 -24.31 -13.24 -4.12
CA ASP A 216 -22.88 -13.55 -4.20
C ASP A 216 -22.42 -13.38 -5.66
N ALA A 217 -21.54 -12.40 -5.91
CA ALA A 217 -20.99 -12.11 -7.23
C ALA A 217 -20.26 -13.30 -7.90
N SER A 218 -19.86 -14.30 -7.12
CA SER A 218 -19.20 -15.51 -7.61
C SER A 218 -20.16 -16.65 -7.96
N GLY A 219 -21.45 -16.53 -7.62
CA GLY A 219 -22.48 -17.57 -7.80
C GLY A 219 -22.23 -18.86 -7.01
N GLN A 220 -21.30 -18.88 -6.06
CA GLN A 220 -20.92 -20.09 -5.32
C GLN A 220 -21.83 -20.36 -4.12
N PHE A 221 -22.29 -19.30 -3.45
CA PHE A 221 -23.11 -19.37 -2.24
C PHE A 221 -24.47 -18.69 -2.36
N GLY A 222 -24.78 -18.13 -3.53
CA GLY A 222 -25.96 -17.28 -3.75
C GLY A 222 -26.14 -16.91 -5.22
N SER A 223 -26.97 -15.90 -5.47
CA SER A 223 -27.26 -15.36 -6.80
C SER A 223 -26.23 -14.31 -7.23
N PRO A 224 -25.67 -14.37 -8.45
CA PRO A 224 -24.87 -13.27 -9.02
C PRO A 224 -25.74 -12.10 -9.51
N ILE A 225 -27.07 -12.28 -9.59
CA ILE A 225 -28.06 -11.21 -9.81
C ILE A 225 -28.49 -10.66 -8.43
N PRO A 226 -28.42 -9.35 -8.17
CA PRO A 226 -28.87 -8.76 -6.92
C PRO A 226 -30.40 -8.80 -6.79
N ASN A 227 -30.88 -8.70 -5.56
CA ASN A 227 -32.24 -8.30 -5.22
C ASN A 227 -32.15 -7.12 -4.23
N PRO A 228 -31.93 -5.88 -4.71
CA PRO A 228 -31.72 -4.73 -3.84
C PRO A 228 -33.00 -4.34 -3.09
N ASP A 229 -32.86 -3.88 -1.86
CA ASP A 229 -33.97 -3.53 -0.97
C ASP A 229 -33.57 -2.38 0.00
N PRO A 230 -34.50 -1.81 0.78
CA PRO A 230 -34.22 -0.60 1.54
C PRO A 230 -33.52 -0.84 2.89
N ASP A 231 -33.43 -2.08 3.39
CA ASP A 231 -32.97 -2.34 4.76
C ASP A 231 -31.51 -2.85 4.83
N PRO A 232 -30.56 -2.04 5.35
CA PRO A 232 -29.15 -2.40 5.40
C PRO A 232 -28.78 -3.27 6.63
N LEU A 233 -29.72 -4.04 7.20
CA LEU A 233 -29.43 -4.98 8.30
C LEU A 233 -28.34 -6.00 7.89
N ASP A 234 -27.41 -6.25 8.81
CA ASP A 234 -26.34 -7.24 8.66
C ASP A 234 -26.84 -8.64 9.03
N CYS A 235 -26.50 -9.68 8.24
CA CYS A 235 -26.92 -11.05 8.56
C CYS A 235 -26.19 -11.62 9.79
N ALA A 236 -26.82 -12.55 10.51
CA ALA A 236 -26.14 -13.37 11.52
C ALA A 236 -25.60 -14.69 10.95
N ASP A 237 -24.56 -15.25 11.59
CA ASP A 237 -24.08 -16.61 11.32
C ASP A 237 -25.18 -17.66 11.56
N ASP A 238 -25.55 -18.39 10.51
CA ASP A 238 -26.45 -19.55 10.57
C ASP A 238 -25.82 -20.80 11.22
N GLY A 239 -24.55 -20.71 11.61
CA GLY A 239 -23.78 -21.77 12.28
C GLY A 239 -23.38 -22.96 11.39
N ALA A 240 -23.78 -22.99 10.11
CA ALA A 240 -23.63 -24.17 9.26
C ALA A 240 -22.20 -24.36 8.68
N ASP A 241 -21.38 -23.30 8.64
CA ASP A 241 -20.03 -23.33 8.04
C ASP A 241 -18.94 -22.78 9.00
N ALA A 242 -18.92 -23.34 10.21
CA ALA A 242 -17.99 -22.95 11.30
C ALA A 242 -16.49 -23.14 10.96
N VAL A 243 -16.17 -23.81 9.85
CA VAL A 243 -14.81 -24.02 9.33
C VAL A 243 -14.33 -22.81 8.51
N ARG A 244 -15.25 -22.02 7.92
CA ARG A 244 -14.91 -20.92 7.01
C ARG A 244 -15.08 -19.52 7.59
N ARG A 245 -16.12 -19.26 8.41
CA ARG A 245 -16.39 -17.94 9.01
C ARG A 245 -16.51 -16.76 8.00
N ILE A 246 -16.93 -17.01 6.77
CA ILE A 246 -17.19 -15.96 5.75
C ILE A 246 -18.68 -15.59 5.74
N SER A 247 -19.22 -15.38 6.95
CA SER A 247 -20.62 -15.15 7.25
C SER A 247 -20.87 -13.67 7.58
N GLY A 248 -22.12 -13.29 7.87
CA GLY A 248 -22.49 -11.90 8.17
C GLY A 248 -21.94 -11.38 9.50
N GLY A 249 -22.26 -10.13 9.84
CA GLY A 249 -21.80 -9.46 11.05
C GLY A 249 -20.47 -8.72 10.93
N HIS A 250 -19.84 -8.75 9.76
CA HIS A 250 -18.55 -8.09 9.52
C HIS A 250 -18.72 -6.57 9.53
N GLY A 251 -19.72 -6.04 8.81
CA GLY A 251 -20.06 -4.62 8.81
C GLY A 251 -20.46 -4.09 10.19
N THR A 252 -21.20 -4.88 10.96
CA THR A 252 -21.55 -4.62 12.37
C THR A 252 -20.30 -4.47 13.26
N HIS A 253 -19.32 -5.36 13.11
CA HIS A 253 -18.07 -5.31 13.87
C HIS A 253 -17.24 -4.07 13.50
N VAL A 254 -17.09 -3.81 12.20
CA VAL A 254 -16.39 -2.66 11.59
C VAL A 254 -17.02 -1.32 12.03
N ALA A 255 -18.34 -1.19 11.95
CA ALA A 255 -19.10 -0.03 12.40
C ALA A 255 -18.91 0.24 13.91
N GLY A 256 -18.86 -0.83 14.71
CA GLY A 256 -18.59 -0.75 16.15
C GLY A 256 -17.19 -0.18 16.45
N ILE A 257 -16.16 -0.56 15.68
CA ILE A 257 -14.79 -0.04 15.84
C ILE A 257 -14.72 1.44 15.43
N ALA A 258 -15.39 1.83 14.34
CA ALA A 258 -15.37 3.20 13.85
C ALA A 258 -16.06 4.15 14.83
N ALA A 259 -17.30 3.84 15.24
CA ALA A 259 -18.16 4.77 15.96
C ALA A 259 -19.11 4.17 16.99
N GLY A 260 -19.03 2.89 17.37
CA GLY A 260 -19.92 2.31 18.39
C GLY A 260 -19.89 3.12 19.70
N TYR A 261 -21.04 3.35 20.34
CA TYR A 261 -21.08 4.09 21.61
C TYR A 261 -20.39 3.32 22.75
N GLY A 262 -20.33 2.00 22.64
CA GLY A 262 -19.90 1.07 23.68
C GLY A 262 -21.08 0.50 24.48
N VAL A 263 -20.87 -0.66 25.10
CA VAL A 263 -21.82 -1.35 25.98
C VAL A 263 -21.13 -1.58 27.33
N ASP A 264 -21.71 -1.05 28.40
CA ASP A 264 -21.13 -1.11 29.75
C ASP A 264 -21.21 -2.53 30.36
N ALA A 265 -20.57 -2.70 31.52
CA ALA A 265 -20.54 -3.97 32.26
C ALA A 265 -21.93 -4.46 32.73
N ALA A 266 -22.98 -3.64 32.62
CA ALA A 266 -24.37 -3.97 32.96
C ALA A 266 -25.23 -4.22 31.70
N GLY A 267 -24.62 -4.33 30.51
CA GLY A 267 -25.32 -4.61 29.25
C GLY A 267 -26.01 -3.40 28.63
N ARG A 268 -25.72 -2.18 29.09
CA ARG A 268 -26.43 -0.96 28.63
C ARG A 268 -25.56 -0.18 27.66
N THR A 269 -26.18 0.47 26.67
CA THR A 269 -25.49 1.43 25.82
C THR A 269 -24.85 2.54 26.64
N TYR A 270 -23.57 2.80 26.41
CA TYR A 270 -22.89 3.90 27.08
C TYR A 270 -23.36 5.25 26.50
N ARG A 271 -23.74 6.16 27.41
CA ARG A 271 -24.18 7.54 27.13
C ARG A 271 -23.47 8.57 28.02
N GLY A 272 -22.38 8.17 28.69
CA GLY A 272 -21.58 9.03 29.56
C GLY A 272 -20.53 9.84 28.80
N LEU A 273 -19.78 10.68 29.52
CA LEU A 273 -18.67 11.43 28.94
C LEU A 273 -17.52 10.50 28.55
N TYR A 274 -17.00 10.66 27.32
CA TYR A 274 -15.83 9.92 26.85
C TYR A 274 -14.55 10.57 27.37
N SER A 275 -13.80 9.86 28.20
CA SER A 275 -12.59 10.37 28.88
C SER A 275 -11.77 9.23 29.49
N GLY A 276 -10.47 9.46 29.70
CA GLY A 276 -9.54 8.54 30.35
C GLY A 276 -9.75 8.37 31.86
N SER A 277 -10.68 9.11 32.48
CA SER A 277 -11.14 8.82 33.85
C SER A 277 -12.15 7.65 33.90
N VAL A 278 -12.58 7.13 32.75
CA VAL A 278 -13.47 5.97 32.63
C VAL A 278 -12.64 4.74 32.24
N SER A 279 -12.73 3.66 33.00
CA SER A 279 -12.07 2.40 32.66
C SER A 279 -12.93 1.60 31.69
N TYR A 280 -12.57 1.65 30.40
CA TYR A 280 -13.22 0.87 29.34
C TYR A 280 -12.86 -0.63 29.37
N ALA A 281 -11.91 -1.06 30.21
CA ALA A 281 -11.41 -2.43 30.26
C ALA A 281 -12.49 -3.48 30.62
N ASN A 282 -13.54 -3.05 31.34
CA ASN A 282 -14.64 -3.89 31.81
C ASN A 282 -15.92 -3.75 30.97
N PHE A 283 -15.89 -2.99 29.86
CA PHE A 283 -17.04 -2.89 28.95
C PHE A 283 -17.23 -4.22 28.20
N LEU A 284 -18.48 -4.60 27.92
CA LEU A 284 -18.77 -5.76 27.07
C LEU A 284 -18.33 -5.48 25.63
N VAL A 285 -18.63 -4.27 25.14
CA VAL A 285 -18.17 -3.71 23.87
C VAL A 285 -17.51 -2.37 24.19
N ALA A 286 -16.22 -2.20 23.89
CA ALA A 286 -15.58 -0.89 24.04
C ALA A 286 -16.20 0.14 23.06
N PRO A 287 -16.19 1.45 23.37
CA PRO A 287 -16.55 2.46 22.39
C PRO A 287 -15.60 2.45 21.19
N GLY A 288 -16.15 2.69 20.01
CA GLY A 288 -15.38 2.95 18.79
C GLY A 288 -14.62 4.27 18.89
N VAL A 289 -13.72 4.52 17.94
CA VAL A 289 -12.78 5.66 17.99
C VAL A 289 -13.48 7.02 17.96
N ALA A 290 -14.55 7.14 17.16
CA ALA A 290 -15.40 8.32 17.05
C ALA A 290 -16.84 8.03 17.54
N PRO A 291 -17.05 7.82 18.85
CA PRO A 291 -18.31 7.29 19.37
C PRO A 291 -19.51 8.26 19.24
N GLY A 292 -19.25 9.54 18.95
CA GLY A 292 -20.24 10.58 18.67
C GLY A 292 -20.55 10.81 17.18
N ALA A 293 -19.81 10.18 16.26
CA ALA A 293 -20.11 10.28 14.82
C ALA A 293 -21.37 9.50 14.44
N SER A 294 -22.12 9.98 13.45
CA SER A 294 -23.25 9.24 12.86
C SER A 294 -22.75 8.24 11.82
N LEU A 295 -23.47 7.13 11.67
CA LEU A 295 -23.18 6.06 10.72
C LEU A 295 -24.16 6.08 9.54
N VAL A 296 -23.67 5.66 8.37
CA VAL A 296 -24.49 5.34 7.20
C VAL A 296 -24.17 3.91 6.76
N ALA A 297 -25.18 3.05 6.64
CA ALA A 297 -24.99 1.62 6.35
C ALA A 297 -25.19 1.35 4.84
N LEU A 298 -24.13 0.96 4.13
CA LEU A 298 -24.14 0.73 2.69
C LEU A 298 -23.83 -0.74 2.43
N LYS A 299 -24.88 -1.57 2.40
CA LYS A 299 -24.77 -3.03 2.34
C LYS A 299 -24.53 -3.47 0.90
N VAL A 300 -23.40 -4.13 0.67
CA VAL A 300 -22.95 -4.56 -0.67
C VAL A 300 -22.65 -6.06 -0.76
N PHE A 301 -22.76 -6.81 0.33
CA PHE A 301 -22.72 -8.27 0.34
C PHE A 301 -24.08 -8.82 0.78
N GLY A 302 -24.47 -9.95 0.21
CA GLY A 302 -25.39 -10.86 0.90
C GLY A 302 -24.71 -11.52 2.10
N CYS A 303 -25.41 -12.43 2.78
CA CYS A 303 -24.92 -13.03 4.03
C CYS A 303 -23.58 -13.78 3.86
N ARG A 304 -23.32 -14.31 2.66
CA ARG A 304 -22.15 -15.12 2.28
C ARG A 304 -21.55 -14.62 0.96
N GLY A 305 -20.39 -15.13 0.55
CA GLY A 305 -19.82 -14.85 -0.76
C GLY A 305 -19.19 -13.46 -0.93
N THR A 306 -19.20 -12.99 -2.19
CA THR A 306 -18.38 -11.88 -2.73
C THR A 306 -19.21 -10.77 -3.38
N THR A 307 -18.62 -9.60 -3.67
CA THR A 307 -19.34 -8.45 -4.24
C THR A 307 -18.64 -7.73 -5.39
N THR A 308 -19.41 -7.18 -6.32
CA THR A 308 -18.97 -6.25 -7.37
C THR A 308 -19.69 -4.89 -7.33
N PHE A 309 -20.46 -4.60 -6.27
CA PHE A 309 -21.32 -3.41 -6.15
C PHE A 309 -20.65 -2.19 -5.48
N LEU A 310 -19.37 -2.28 -5.14
CA LEU A 310 -18.62 -1.20 -4.46
C LEU A 310 -18.72 0.14 -5.20
N THR A 311 -18.44 0.17 -6.51
CA THR A 311 -18.53 1.39 -7.32
C THR A 311 -19.94 2.03 -7.26
N ARG A 312 -21.02 1.23 -7.21
CA ARG A 312 -22.40 1.74 -7.05
C ARG A 312 -22.67 2.35 -5.67
N ALA A 313 -22.18 1.71 -4.61
CA ALA A 313 -22.30 2.24 -3.25
C ALA A 313 -21.51 3.53 -3.04
N ILE A 314 -20.36 3.69 -3.71
CA ILE A 314 -19.58 4.93 -3.70
C ILE A 314 -20.34 6.05 -4.44
N ASP A 315 -20.91 5.76 -5.62
CA ASP A 315 -21.71 6.70 -6.42
C ASP A 315 -22.86 7.30 -5.58
N TYR A 316 -23.68 6.44 -4.96
CA TYR A 316 -24.77 6.86 -4.06
C TYR A 316 -24.29 7.58 -2.78
N ALA A 317 -23.10 7.25 -2.25
CA ALA A 317 -22.57 7.91 -1.07
C ALA A 317 -22.18 9.37 -1.32
N ILE A 318 -21.74 9.70 -2.55
CA ILE A 318 -21.31 11.05 -2.94
C ILE A 318 -22.38 11.85 -3.70
N ASP A 319 -23.31 11.16 -4.33
CA ASP A 319 -24.40 11.70 -5.15
C ASP A 319 -25.65 10.81 -4.95
N PRO A 320 -26.38 10.96 -3.84
CA PRO A 320 -27.51 10.10 -3.51
C PRO A 320 -28.75 10.36 -4.36
N ASN A 321 -28.82 11.52 -5.03
CA ASN A 321 -29.98 11.95 -5.82
C ASN A 321 -29.80 11.74 -7.33
N GLY A 322 -28.55 11.76 -7.83
CA GLY A 322 -28.20 11.52 -9.24
C GLY A 322 -28.12 12.78 -10.12
N ASP A 323 -28.06 13.99 -9.54
CA ASP A 323 -27.96 15.26 -10.28
C ASP A 323 -26.51 15.70 -10.59
N GLY A 324 -25.50 14.97 -10.09
CA GLY A 324 -24.09 15.30 -10.26
C GLY A 324 -23.55 16.34 -9.27
N ASN A 325 -24.35 16.82 -8.31
CA ASN A 325 -23.98 17.88 -7.38
C ASN A 325 -23.67 17.32 -5.97
N THR A 326 -22.42 16.88 -5.79
CA THR A 326 -21.92 16.19 -4.58
C THR A 326 -21.87 17.02 -3.27
N ASN A 327 -22.62 18.12 -3.20
CA ASN A 327 -22.78 18.93 -1.98
C ASN A 327 -23.79 18.31 -1.00
N ASP A 328 -24.74 17.49 -1.47
CA ASP A 328 -25.74 16.80 -0.65
C ASP A 328 -25.28 15.42 -0.13
N ARG A 329 -24.11 14.94 -0.58
CA ARG A 329 -23.44 13.68 -0.22
C ARG A 329 -23.76 13.19 1.18
N LEU A 330 -24.03 11.89 1.33
CA LEU A 330 -24.50 11.29 2.58
C LEU A 330 -23.44 11.27 3.69
N VAL A 331 -22.15 11.39 3.32
CA VAL A 331 -21.01 11.06 4.20
C VAL A 331 -19.88 12.09 4.11
N ASP A 332 -19.03 12.12 5.14
CA ASP A 332 -17.84 12.96 5.23
C ASP A 332 -16.54 12.13 5.38
N VAL A 333 -16.71 10.86 5.79
CA VAL A 333 -15.72 9.78 5.81
C VAL A 333 -16.37 8.51 5.24
N LEU A 334 -15.65 7.72 4.45
CA LEU A 334 -16.01 6.36 4.05
C LEU A 334 -15.02 5.36 4.63
N ASN A 335 -15.52 4.24 5.14
CA ASN A 335 -14.74 3.06 5.47
C ASN A 335 -15.10 1.90 4.54
N ILE A 336 -14.10 1.31 3.89
CA ILE A 336 -14.23 0.20 2.95
C ILE A 336 -13.34 -0.95 3.45
N SER A 337 -13.92 -1.92 4.15
CA SER A 337 -13.22 -3.02 4.82
C SER A 337 -13.15 -4.30 3.98
N LEU A 338 -13.09 -4.14 2.66
CA LEU A 338 -13.17 -5.19 1.64
C LEU A 338 -12.17 -4.96 0.51
N GLY A 339 -11.90 -6.00 -0.30
CA GLY A 339 -11.13 -5.86 -1.53
C GLY A 339 -10.76 -7.17 -2.21
N SER A 340 -9.95 -7.07 -3.26
CA SER A 340 -9.31 -8.19 -3.97
C SER A 340 -7.85 -7.86 -4.23
N PRO A 341 -6.92 -8.82 -4.16
CA PRO A 341 -5.49 -8.52 -4.15
C PRO A 341 -4.95 -8.13 -5.53
N PHE A 342 -3.80 -7.44 -5.53
CA PHE A 342 -3.11 -6.96 -6.73
C PHE A 342 -3.93 -5.91 -7.51
N GLY A 343 -4.34 -4.84 -6.83
CA GLY A 343 -5.05 -3.70 -7.41
C GLY A 343 -4.15 -2.72 -8.16
N GLY A 344 -4.71 -2.07 -9.17
CA GLY A 344 -4.12 -0.93 -9.88
C GLY A 344 -4.84 0.38 -9.58
N GLU A 345 -4.42 1.46 -10.25
CA GLU A 345 -5.13 2.76 -10.23
C GLU A 345 -6.22 2.86 -11.30
N SER A 346 -6.17 2.03 -12.34
CA SER A 346 -7.15 1.99 -13.43
C SER A 346 -8.43 1.22 -13.08
N ASP A 347 -8.42 0.43 -12.00
CA ASP A 347 -9.56 -0.36 -11.54
C ASP A 347 -10.78 0.57 -11.33
N PRO A 348 -12.00 0.23 -11.81
CA PRO A 348 -13.17 1.10 -11.67
C PRO A 348 -13.43 1.58 -10.24
N ASP A 349 -13.26 0.69 -9.26
CA ASP A 349 -13.42 1.01 -7.84
C ASP A 349 -12.33 1.98 -7.32
N ALA A 350 -11.10 1.91 -7.85
CA ALA A 350 -10.02 2.82 -7.47
C ALA A 350 -10.25 4.23 -8.06
N VAL A 351 -10.77 4.30 -9.30
CA VAL A 351 -11.23 5.54 -9.92
C VAL A 351 -12.42 6.13 -9.13
N ALA A 352 -13.40 5.30 -8.74
CA ALA A 352 -14.55 5.70 -7.94
C ALA A 352 -14.13 6.29 -6.57
N ILE A 353 -13.20 5.64 -5.87
CA ILE A 353 -12.63 6.18 -4.63
C ILE A 353 -11.91 7.51 -4.87
N ASN A 354 -11.12 7.64 -5.94
CA ASN A 354 -10.42 8.88 -6.24
C ASN A 354 -11.41 10.03 -6.48
N ARG A 355 -12.51 9.81 -7.23
CA ARG A 355 -13.57 10.82 -7.42
C ARG A 355 -14.32 11.12 -6.12
N ALA A 356 -14.55 10.14 -5.24
CA ALA A 356 -15.16 10.38 -3.94
C ALA A 356 -14.30 11.25 -3.01
N VAL A 357 -12.98 11.16 -3.11
CA VAL A 357 -12.06 12.07 -2.41
C VAL A 357 -12.14 13.49 -2.98
N ASP A 358 -12.29 13.64 -4.30
CA ASP A 358 -12.49 14.95 -4.95
C ASP A 358 -13.86 15.57 -4.62
N ALA A 359 -14.90 14.75 -4.44
CA ALA A 359 -16.20 15.14 -3.87
C ALA A 359 -16.12 15.56 -2.39
N GLY A 360 -14.93 15.53 -1.79
CA GLY A 360 -14.65 16.04 -0.46
C GLY A 360 -14.86 15.02 0.66
N VAL A 361 -14.88 13.71 0.39
CA VAL A 361 -14.96 12.63 1.40
C VAL A 361 -13.56 12.13 1.80
N VAL A 362 -13.32 11.77 3.06
CA VAL A 362 -12.11 11.01 3.43
C VAL A 362 -12.37 9.53 3.23
N VAL A 363 -11.71 8.88 2.27
CA VAL A 363 -11.92 7.45 2.01
C VAL A 363 -10.79 6.62 2.64
N VAL A 364 -11.16 5.69 3.51
CA VAL A 364 -10.27 4.78 4.25
C VAL A 364 -10.55 3.35 3.84
N VAL A 365 -9.50 2.58 3.54
CA VAL A 365 -9.61 1.26 2.92
C VAL A 365 -8.66 0.26 3.56
N ALA A 366 -9.11 -0.98 3.76
CA ALA A 366 -8.27 -2.11 4.11
C ALA A 366 -7.19 -2.38 3.04
N ALA A 367 -5.91 -2.45 3.42
CA ALA A 367 -4.81 -2.69 2.48
C ALA A 367 -4.80 -4.09 1.85
N GLY A 368 -5.48 -5.05 2.48
CA GLY A 368 -5.56 -6.46 2.07
C GLY A 368 -4.75 -7.40 2.95
N ASP A 369 -5.08 -8.69 2.89
CA ASP A 369 -4.55 -9.71 3.81
C ASP A 369 -3.65 -10.78 3.12
N MET A 370 -2.85 -10.42 2.11
CA MET A 370 -2.01 -11.33 1.33
C MET A 370 -0.61 -11.62 1.92
N GLY A 371 -0.28 -11.02 3.05
CA GLY A 371 1.06 -11.08 3.66
C GLY A 371 2.11 -10.28 2.90
N SER A 372 3.38 -10.49 3.26
CA SER A 372 4.53 -9.70 2.79
C SER A 372 4.95 -9.94 1.32
N THR A 373 4.02 -10.36 0.46
CA THR A 373 4.20 -10.53 -0.98
C THR A 373 4.20 -9.18 -1.69
N PHE A 374 5.22 -8.90 -2.52
CA PHE A 374 5.29 -7.64 -3.28
C PHE A 374 4.13 -7.51 -4.29
N TYR A 375 3.65 -6.28 -4.48
CA TYR A 375 2.49 -5.92 -5.32
C TYR A 375 1.13 -6.47 -4.88
N ALA A 376 1.00 -7.00 -3.66
CA ALA A 376 -0.21 -7.66 -3.19
C ALA A 376 -1.27 -6.74 -2.56
N ILE A 377 -1.06 -5.41 -2.53
CA ILE A 377 -2.06 -4.41 -2.11
C ILE A 377 -3.39 -4.62 -2.84
N ASN A 378 -4.49 -4.56 -2.08
CA ASN A 378 -5.83 -4.78 -2.62
C ASN A 378 -6.32 -3.64 -3.52
N SER A 379 -7.05 -4.00 -4.57
CA SER A 379 -8.13 -3.19 -5.14
C SER A 379 -9.27 -3.13 -4.10
N PRO A 380 -9.71 -1.95 -3.62
CA PRO A 380 -9.48 -0.62 -4.19
C PRO A 380 -8.47 0.26 -3.41
N SER A 381 -7.80 -0.27 -2.39
CA SER A 381 -6.81 0.46 -1.57
C SER A 381 -5.57 0.92 -2.35
N SER A 382 -5.35 0.35 -3.53
CA SER A 382 -4.44 0.82 -4.59
C SER A 382 -4.67 2.27 -5.01
N ALA A 383 -5.90 2.79 -4.88
CA ALA A 383 -6.28 4.16 -5.23
C ALA A 383 -5.36 5.20 -4.57
N SER A 384 -4.77 6.08 -5.38
CA SER A 384 -3.80 7.10 -4.95
C SER A 384 -4.33 8.03 -3.85
N LYS A 385 -5.61 8.44 -3.92
CA LYS A 385 -6.22 9.37 -2.94
C LYS A 385 -6.77 8.68 -1.69
N ALA A 386 -6.92 7.35 -1.68
CA ALA A 386 -7.35 6.59 -0.50
C ALA A 386 -6.32 6.66 0.64
N ILE A 387 -6.78 6.43 1.87
CA ILE A 387 -5.93 6.01 3.00
C ILE A 387 -5.99 4.48 3.09
N ALA A 388 -4.98 3.80 2.56
CA ALA A 388 -4.81 2.35 2.67
C ALA A 388 -4.19 1.98 4.02
N VAL A 389 -4.84 1.06 4.74
CA VAL A 389 -4.52 0.73 6.13
C VAL A 389 -4.06 -0.72 6.24
N GLY A 390 -2.78 -0.92 6.57
CA GLY A 390 -2.24 -2.23 6.94
C GLY A 390 -2.52 -2.58 8.41
N ALA A 391 -2.36 -3.86 8.78
CA ALA A 391 -2.64 -4.35 10.13
C ALA A 391 -1.37 -4.44 10.97
N SER A 392 -1.37 -3.77 12.14
CA SER A 392 -0.39 -4.01 13.21
C SER A 392 -0.97 -4.86 14.32
N VAL A 393 -0.09 -5.34 15.21
CA VAL A 393 -0.45 -5.93 16.49
C VAL A 393 -0.59 -4.82 17.56
N ASP A 394 -1.16 -5.16 18.71
CA ASP A 394 -0.99 -4.49 19.99
C ASP A 394 -0.74 -5.56 21.08
N ALA A 395 0.14 -5.30 22.04
CA ALA A 395 0.47 -6.27 23.10
C ALA A 395 -0.39 -6.12 24.38
N GLY A 396 -1.43 -5.28 24.35
CA GLY A 396 -2.25 -4.92 25.51
C GLY A 396 -2.98 -6.07 26.22
N ARG A 397 -2.99 -7.28 25.64
CA ARG A 397 -3.47 -8.52 26.29
C ARG A 397 -2.62 -9.77 26.09
N ASP A 398 -1.65 -9.77 25.16
CA ASP A 398 -0.75 -10.92 24.94
C ASP A 398 0.73 -10.46 25.01
N PRO A 399 1.42 -10.71 26.14
CA PRO A 399 2.83 -10.36 26.31
C PRO A 399 3.82 -11.12 25.42
N SER A 400 3.37 -12.13 24.64
CA SER A 400 4.24 -12.86 23.71
C SER A 400 4.38 -12.17 22.35
N LEU A 401 3.55 -11.17 22.06
CA LEU A 401 3.58 -10.41 20.82
C LEU A 401 4.25 -9.04 21.01
N SER A 402 5.00 -8.57 20.01
CA SER A 402 5.62 -7.24 20.06
C SER A 402 4.54 -6.16 19.78
N PRO A 403 4.37 -5.15 20.65
CA PRO A 403 3.32 -4.13 20.51
C PRO A 403 3.46 -3.23 19.28
N ASP A 404 4.61 -3.25 18.61
CA ASP A 404 4.90 -2.48 17.39
C ASP A 404 5.13 -3.38 16.17
N SER A 405 4.83 -4.69 16.26
CA SER A 405 4.93 -5.63 15.14
C SER A 405 3.74 -5.56 14.18
N LEU A 406 3.93 -6.05 12.95
CA LEU A 406 2.87 -6.15 11.94
C LEU A 406 2.22 -7.55 11.94
N ASP A 407 0.95 -7.61 11.51
CA ASP A 407 0.32 -8.91 11.22
C ASP A 407 1.06 -9.55 10.04
N MET A 408 1.38 -10.85 10.14
CA MET A 408 2.03 -11.61 9.07
C MET A 408 1.20 -11.64 7.77
N LEU A 409 -0.11 -11.38 7.87
CA LEU A 409 -1.02 -11.31 6.74
C LEU A 409 -1.17 -9.91 6.13
N THR A 410 -0.61 -8.83 6.68
CA THR A 410 -0.79 -7.49 6.05
C THR A 410 -0.16 -7.43 4.65
N SER A 411 -0.91 -6.96 3.65
CA SER A 411 -0.42 -6.86 2.27
C SER A 411 0.67 -5.82 2.10
N ARG A 412 1.63 -6.11 1.22
CA ARG A 412 2.77 -5.23 0.90
C ARG A 412 2.63 -4.57 -0.47
N GLY A 413 3.06 -3.32 -0.55
CA GLY A 413 3.26 -2.60 -1.81
C GLY A 413 4.61 -2.86 -2.48
N PRO A 414 5.03 -2.02 -3.44
CA PRO A 414 4.22 -0.97 -4.09
C PRO A 414 2.91 -1.51 -4.69
N GLN A 415 1.87 -0.71 -4.93
CA GLN A 415 0.73 -1.20 -5.74
C GLN A 415 1.13 -1.34 -7.22
N ARG A 416 0.36 -2.03 -8.08
CA ARG A 416 0.76 -2.40 -9.47
C ARG A 416 1.30 -1.21 -10.29
N SER A 417 0.76 -0.02 -10.08
CA SER A 417 1.16 1.23 -10.77
C SER A 417 2.39 1.91 -10.16
N ARG A 418 3.04 1.30 -9.15
CA ARG A 418 4.31 1.68 -8.49
C ARG A 418 4.24 2.82 -7.46
N LEU A 419 3.03 3.19 -7.02
CA LEU A 419 2.90 4.04 -5.83
C LEU A 419 3.18 3.28 -4.53
N LEU A 420 3.74 4.00 -3.56
CA LEU A 420 3.96 3.53 -2.20
C LEU A 420 2.61 3.32 -1.48
N LYS A 421 2.39 2.09 -1.00
CA LYS A 421 1.24 1.64 -0.22
C LYS A 421 1.71 0.52 0.74
N PRO A 422 1.09 0.28 1.91
CA PRO A 422 -0.03 1.04 2.48
C PRO A 422 0.38 2.47 2.88
N ASP A 423 -0.59 3.32 3.23
CA ASP A 423 -0.33 4.70 3.64
C ASP A 423 0.12 4.77 5.11
N LEU A 424 -0.47 3.93 5.96
CA LEU A 424 -0.10 3.71 7.37
C LEU A 424 -0.63 2.34 7.85
N VAL A 425 -0.32 1.96 9.09
CA VAL A 425 -0.93 0.78 9.73
C VAL A 425 -1.71 1.14 10.99
N ALA A 426 -2.61 0.27 11.41
CA ALA A 426 -3.31 0.38 12.69
C ALA A 426 -3.53 -1.02 13.29
N PRO A 427 -3.62 -1.17 14.63
CA PRO A 427 -3.93 -2.43 15.30
C PRO A 427 -5.19 -3.11 14.74
N GLY A 428 -4.97 -4.14 13.93
CA GLY A 428 -5.98 -4.87 13.17
C GLY A 428 -6.06 -6.31 13.62
N VAL A 429 -5.86 -6.58 14.91
CA VAL A 429 -5.56 -7.90 15.46
C VAL A 429 -6.40 -8.04 16.75
N ALA A 430 -7.37 -8.99 16.82
CA ALA A 430 -8.63 -8.88 17.62
C ALA A 430 -8.86 -7.63 18.45
N LEU A 431 -9.37 -6.62 17.75
CA LEU A 431 -10.35 -5.74 18.34
C LEU A 431 -11.58 -6.57 18.71
N ARG A 432 -12.02 -6.42 19.96
CA ARG A 432 -13.36 -6.83 20.39
C ARG A 432 -14.32 -5.70 20.06
N SER A 433 -15.29 -5.99 19.20
CA SER A 433 -16.36 -5.08 18.77
C SER A 433 -17.68 -5.85 18.73
N ALA A 434 -18.76 -5.20 18.34
CA ALA A 434 -20.12 -5.75 18.32
C ALA A 434 -20.21 -7.10 17.60
N ALA A 435 -21.08 -7.97 18.11
CA ALA A 435 -21.46 -9.22 17.47
C ALA A 435 -22.92 -9.13 17.01
N VAL A 436 -23.14 -9.31 15.71
CA VAL A 436 -24.48 -9.33 15.09
C VAL A 436 -25.44 -10.29 15.80
N GLY A 437 -26.69 -9.87 15.97
CA GLY A 437 -27.77 -10.66 16.57
C GLY A 437 -27.58 -11.00 18.06
N SER A 438 -26.48 -10.58 18.68
CA SER A 438 -26.18 -10.90 20.09
C SER A 438 -26.79 -9.90 21.08
N GLY A 439 -27.34 -8.79 20.61
CA GLY A 439 -27.92 -7.71 21.41
C GLY A 439 -26.89 -6.85 22.16
N ILE A 440 -26.03 -7.46 22.97
CA ILE A 440 -25.02 -6.77 23.82
C ILE A 440 -23.61 -7.35 23.70
N GLY A 441 -23.42 -8.36 22.86
CA GLY A 441 -22.21 -9.19 22.82
C GLY A 441 -21.06 -8.58 22.03
N ALA A 442 -19.88 -9.20 22.18
CA ALA A 442 -18.68 -8.82 21.47
C ALA A 442 -17.92 -10.03 20.93
N LEU A 443 -17.54 -9.98 19.66
CA LEU A 443 -16.68 -10.95 19.01
C LEU A 443 -15.34 -10.32 18.59
N ALA A 444 -14.38 -11.17 18.23
CA ALA A 444 -12.96 -10.85 18.11
C ALA A 444 -12.46 -11.17 16.69
N LEU A 445 -12.09 -10.13 15.91
CA LEU A 445 -11.64 -10.25 14.52
C LEU A 445 -10.28 -9.54 14.31
N SER A 446 -9.40 -10.11 13.51
CA SER A 446 -8.24 -9.42 12.89
C SER A 446 -8.56 -8.99 11.45
N GLY A 447 -7.54 -8.51 10.74
CA GLY A 447 -7.53 -8.23 9.31
C GLY A 447 -7.28 -6.76 9.07
N THR A 448 -6.88 -6.42 7.85
CA THR A 448 -6.85 -5.01 7.42
C THR A 448 -8.24 -4.37 7.43
N SER A 449 -9.31 -5.18 7.33
CA SER A 449 -10.70 -4.80 7.58
C SER A 449 -10.98 -4.24 8.98
N VAL A 450 -10.21 -4.67 9.97
CA VAL A 450 -10.35 -4.29 11.39
C VAL A 450 -9.45 -3.09 11.73
N ALA A 451 -8.33 -2.96 11.02
CA ALA A 451 -7.44 -1.79 11.12
C ALA A 451 -8.08 -0.53 10.51
N ALA A 452 -8.69 -0.64 9.32
CA ALA A 452 -9.31 0.48 8.59
C ALA A 452 -10.31 1.33 9.43
N PRO A 453 -11.30 0.77 10.14
CA PRO A 453 -12.30 1.56 10.87
C PRO A 453 -11.72 2.38 12.02
N GLN A 454 -10.56 1.99 12.60
CA GLN A 454 -9.87 2.85 13.57
C GLN A 454 -9.41 4.16 12.92
N VAL A 455 -8.88 4.08 11.70
CA VAL A 455 -8.38 5.21 10.92
C VAL A 455 -9.53 6.05 10.39
N ALA A 456 -10.66 5.44 10.01
CA ALA A 456 -11.89 6.15 9.68
C ALA A 456 -12.45 6.95 10.88
N GLY A 457 -12.45 6.36 12.07
CA GLY A 457 -12.79 7.09 13.30
C GLY A 457 -11.81 8.20 13.63
N ALA A 458 -10.50 7.98 13.46
CA ALA A 458 -9.48 9.03 13.63
C ALA A 458 -9.63 10.18 12.62
N ALA A 459 -10.02 9.88 11.37
CA ALA A 459 -10.38 10.88 10.37
C ALA A 459 -11.64 11.68 10.78
N ALA A 460 -12.65 11.05 11.38
CA ALA A 460 -13.82 11.74 11.89
C ALA A 460 -13.52 12.63 13.11
N LEU A 461 -12.63 12.20 14.01
CA LEU A 461 -12.10 13.04 15.09
C LEU A 461 -11.35 14.26 14.53
N LEU A 462 -10.54 14.08 13.49
CA LEU A 462 -9.85 15.18 12.79
C LEU A 462 -10.84 16.12 12.08
N ARG A 463 -11.90 15.60 11.44
CA ARG A 463 -12.96 16.43 10.84
C ARG A 463 -13.62 17.34 11.87
N GLN A 464 -13.99 16.81 13.04
CA GLN A 464 -14.57 17.62 14.12
C GLN A 464 -13.58 18.70 14.63
N LEU A 465 -12.29 18.36 14.70
CA LEU A 465 -11.21 19.22 15.20
C LEU A 465 -10.71 20.26 14.16
N ARG A 466 -10.93 20.00 12.87
CA ARG A 466 -10.46 20.79 11.71
C ARG A 466 -11.50 20.72 10.56
N PRO A 467 -12.71 21.28 10.72
CA PRO A 467 -13.79 21.12 9.73
C PRO A 467 -13.49 21.74 8.37
N SER A 468 -12.55 22.70 8.29
CA SER A 468 -12.09 23.33 7.05
C SER A 468 -10.91 22.62 6.37
N TRP A 469 -10.46 21.46 6.86
CA TRP A 469 -9.40 20.68 6.20
C TRP A 469 -9.99 19.80 5.09
N SER A 470 -9.31 19.81 3.94
CA SER A 470 -9.58 18.88 2.84
C SER A 470 -9.24 17.43 3.22
N PRO A 471 -9.81 16.43 2.51
CA PRO A 471 -9.45 15.03 2.74
C PRO A 471 -7.96 14.74 2.65
N ALA A 472 -7.25 15.38 1.70
CA ALA A 472 -5.80 15.26 1.56
C ALA A 472 -5.06 15.78 2.81
N GLN A 473 -5.46 16.92 3.37
CA GLN A 473 -4.84 17.44 4.60
C GLN A 473 -5.07 16.52 5.80
N ILE A 474 -6.22 15.83 5.86
CA ILE A 474 -6.53 14.84 6.90
C ILE A 474 -5.67 13.58 6.71
N LYS A 475 -5.53 13.07 5.48
CA LYS A 475 -4.61 11.97 5.13
C LYS A 475 -3.17 12.32 5.52
N VAL A 476 -2.68 13.50 5.12
CA VAL A 476 -1.35 14.01 5.45
C VAL A 476 -1.14 14.04 6.97
N ALA A 477 -2.08 14.59 7.75
CA ALA A 477 -1.96 14.64 9.21
C ALA A 477 -1.92 13.26 9.87
N LEU A 478 -2.75 12.31 9.41
CA LEU A 478 -2.78 10.93 9.92
C LEU A 478 -1.45 10.21 9.66
N MET A 479 -0.89 10.34 8.45
CA MET A 479 0.42 9.77 8.09
C MET A 479 1.56 10.48 8.82
N ASN A 480 1.57 11.82 8.86
CA ASN A 480 2.62 12.61 9.50
C ASN A 480 2.73 12.36 11.01
N ALA A 481 1.61 12.05 11.67
CA ALA A 481 1.57 11.73 13.09
C ALA A 481 1.95 10.28 13.42
N ALA A 482 2.02 9.38 12.44
CA ALA A 482 2.26 7.95 12.65
C ALA A 482 3.63 7.64 13.29
N VAL A 483 3.74 6.47 13.91
CA VAL A 483 4.90 6.00 14.69
C VAL A 483 5.54 4.77 14.01
N PRO A 484 6.82 4.83 13.60
CA PRO A 484 7.48 3.71 12.91
C PRO A 484 7.44 2.41 13.72
N THR A 485 6.97 1.34 13.07
CA THR A 485 6.80 -0.01 13.62
C THR A 485 8.09 -0.82 13.54
N ARG A 486 8.22 -1.86 14.38
CA ARG A 486 9.42 -2.71 14.45
C ARG A 486 9.08 -4.19 14.65
N ASP A 487 9.89 -5.05 14.05
CA ASP A 487 9.80 -6.49 14.28
C ASP A 487 10.28 -6.88 15.70
N ALA A 488 10.21 -8.17 16.04
CA ALA A 488 10.65 -8.68 17.34
C ALA A 488 12.18 -8.65 17.55
N ALA A 489 12.98 -8.43 16.50
CA ALA A 489 14.43 -8.22 16.59
C ALA A 489 14.81 -6.73 16.72
N GLY A 490 13.84 -5.81 16.53
CA GLY A 490 14.01 -4.37 16.59
C GLY A 490 14.31 -3.71 15.23
N ASN A 491 14.26 -4.45 14.12
CA ASN A 491 14.38 -3.86 12.77
C ASN A 491 13.17 -2.98 12.48
N LEU A 492 13.37 -1.86 11.77
CA LEU A 492 12.25 -1.08 11.24
C LEU A 492 11.61 -1.82 10.07
N TYR A 493 10.28 -1.85 10.00
CA TYR A 493 9.61 -2.27 8.77
C TYR A 493 9.75 -1.19 7.68
N PRO A 494 9.98 -1.57 6.43
CA PRO A 494 10.01 -0.61 5.32
C PRO A 494 8.61 -0.01 5.09
N PRO A 495 8.52 1.24 4.58
CA PRO A 495 7.25 1.86 4.19
C PRO A 495 6.40 1.03 3.23
N SER A 496 6.99 0.14 2.42
CA SER A 496 6.23 -0.79 1.56
C SER A 496 5.31 -1.74 2.32
N LEU A 497 5.55 -1.95 3.62
CA LEU A 497 4.77 -2.82 4.49
C LEU A 497 4.09 -2.03 5.63
N ALA A 498 4.73 -0.94 6.11
CA ALA A 498 4.26 -0.14 7.25
C ALA A 498 3.66 1.24 6.88
N GLY A 499 3.79 1.70 5.63
CA GLY A 499 3.49 3.08 5.25
C GLY A 499 4.29 4.09 6.06
N ALA A 500 3.63 5.10 6.63
CA ALA A 500 4.24 6.04 7.58
C ALA A 500 4.45 5.47 9.00
N GLY A 501 4.01 4.23 9.27
CA GLY A 501 4.01 3.59 10.59
C GLY A 501 2.61 3.46 11.19
N ARG A 502 2.53 3.15 12.48
CA ARG A 502 1.28 2.95 13.22
C ARG A 502 0.57 4.27 13.56
N LEU A 503 -0.74 4.30 13.38
CA LEU A 503 -1.64 5.36 13.87
C LEU A 503 -1.44 5.61 15.37
N ASP A 504 -1.16 6.85 15.74
CA ASP A 504 -1.24 7.34 17.13
C ASP A 504 -2.16 8.57 17.16
N VAL A 505 -3.42 8.33 17.57
CA VAL A 505 -4.46 9.35 17.64
C VAL A 505 -4.10 10.46 18.63
N SER A 506 -3.35 10.15 19.70
CA SER A 506 -3.04 11.11 20.77
C SER A 506 -2.22 12.31 20.28
N ARG A 507 -1.37 12.11 19.26
CA ARG A 507 -0.55 13.15 18.63
C ARG A 507 -1.39 14.18 17.85
N LEU A 508 -2.53 13.77 17.30
CA LEU A 508 -3.32 14.57 16.35
C LEU A 508 -3.91 15.85 16.94
N PHE A 509 -4.12 15.93 18.25
CA PHE A 509 -4.87 17.02 18.88
C PHE A 509 -4.24 18.41 18.67
N ALA A 510 -2.92 18.49 18.87
CA ALA A 510 -2.15 19.72 18.70
C ALA A 510 -1.49 19.82 17.31
N TRP A 511 -1.82 18.92 16.38
CA TRP A 511 -1.13 18.82 15.10
C TRP A 511 -1.42 20.04 14.22
N ASP A 512 -0.34 20.69 13.78
CA ASP A 512 -0.35 21.97 13.08
C ASP A 512 0.78 22.10 12.02
N VAL A 513 1.46 21.00 11.71
CA VAL A 513 2.42 20.86 10.62
C VAL A 513 1.91 19.82 9.62
N LEU A 514 1.92 20.15 8.34
CA LEU A 514 1.64 19.21 7.25
C LEU A 514 2.88 19.14 6.36
N ALA A 515 3.48 17.95 6.19
CA ALA A 515 4.59 17.73 5.27
C ALA A 515 4.28 16.60 4.29
N PHE A 516 4.49 16.85 3.00
CA PHE A 516 4.02 15.97 1.92
C PHE A 516 4.78 16.21 0.60
N ASN A 517 4.70 15.22 -0.29
CA ASN A 517 5.09 15.28 -1.69
C ASN A 517 4.35 16.43 -2.42
N ALA A 518 5.08 17.42 -2.92
CA ALA A 518 4.50 18.63 -3.51
C ALA A 518 3.94 18.38 -4.92
N GLU A 519 4.52 17.42 -5.65
CA GLU A 519 4.09 16.99 -6.98
C GLU A 519 2.84 16.09 -6.93
N ASP A 520 2.68 15.31 -5.85
CA ASP A 520 1.47 14.53 -5.55
C ASP A 520 1.10 14.61 -4.05
N PRO A 521 0.30 15.62 -3.66
CA PRO A 521 -0.18 15.78 -2.29
C PRO A 521 -1.10 14.66 -1.79
N ALA A 522 -1.62 13.81 -2.67
CA ALA A 522 -2.51 12.71 -2.31
C ALA A 522 -1.73 11.43 -1.97
N ALA A 523 -0.60 11.17 -2.64
CA ALA A 523 0.32 10.11 -2.25
C ALA A 523 1.02 10.40 -0.90
N VAL A 524 1.25 11.67 -0.56
CA VAL A 524 1.95 12.18 0.65
C VAL A 524 3.42 11.79 0.73
N GLY A 525 3.74 10.50 0.59
CA GLY A 525 5.11 9.97 0.57
C GLY A 525 5.85 10.24 -0.75
N LEU A 526 7.18 10.17 -0.67
CA LEU A 526 8.09 10.40 -1.78
C LEU A 526 8.45 9.05 -2.44
N SER A 527 7.55 8.53 -3.29
CA SER A 527 7.88 7.39 -4.16
C SER A 527 8.68 7.87 -5.38
N PHE A 528 9.80 7.19 -5.62
CA PHE A 528 10.63 7.29 -6.82
C PHE A 528 10.43 6.09 -7.76
N GLY A 529 9.53 5.16 -7.41
CA GLY A 529 9.17 3.99 -8.21
C GLY A 529 10.24 2.90 -8.25
N THR A 530 10.21 2.10 -9.31
CA THR A 530 10.94 0.84 -9.48
C THR A 530 11.97 0.87 -10.64
N PRO A 531 12.85 1.90 -10.73
CA PRO A 531 13.60 2.19 -11.95
C PRO A 531 14.69 1.16 -12.27
N TRP A 532 14.70 0.71 -13.52
CA TRP A 532 15.89 0.12 -14.16
C TRP A 532 16.91 1.22 -14.47
N ILE A 533 18.15 1.06 -13.98
CA ILE A 533 19.20 2.08 -14.02
C ILE A 533 20.49 1.46 -14.55
N SER A 534 20.91 1.85 -15.75
CA SER A 534 22.10 1.33 -16.42
C SER A 534 23.36 2.20 -16.25
N ARG A 535 23.24 3.42 -15.71
CA ARG A 535 24.34 4.35 -15.39
C ARG A 535 23.93 5.23 -14.22
N SER A 536 24.89 5.77 -13.46
CA SER A 536 24.63 6.61 -12.29
C SER A 536 23.61 7.72 -12.58
N ARG A 537 22.54 7.78 -11.78
CA ARG A 537 21.37 8.65 -12.04
C ARG A 537 20.84 9.24 -10.75
N SER A 538 20.46 10.51 -10.80
CA SER A 538 19.73 11.19 -9.74
C SER A 538 18.25 11.37 -10.09
N PHE A 539 17.42 11.32 -9.06
CA PHE A 539 16.00 11.65 -9.07
C PHE A 539 15.75 12.74 -8.02
N GLN A 540 14.68 13.52 -8.20
CA GLN A 540 14.29 14.57 -7.27
C GLN A 540 12.77 14.54 -7.08
N LYS A 541 12.34 14.80 -5.84
CA LYS A 541 10.96 15.08 -5.44
C LYS A 541 10.96 16.25 -4.46
N THR A 542 9.86 16.96 -4.36
CA THR A 542 9.76 18.16 -3.54
C THR A 542 9.00 17.86 -2.26
N LEU A 543 9.67 18.00 -1.12
CA LEU A 543 9.04 17.95 0.20
C LEU A 543 8.45 19.32 0.53
N ARG A 544 7.13 19.45 0.42
CA ARG A 544 6.37 20.63 0.85
C ARG A 544 6.05 20.53 2.33
N ILE A 545 6.47 21.51 3.11
CA ILE A 545 6.18 21.66 4.55
C ILE A 545 5.30 22.90 4.71
N THR A 546 4.13 22.77 5.34
CA THR A 546 3.22 23.88 5.64
C THR A 546 2.93 23.96 7.13
N ASN A 547 3.15 25.14 7.70
CA ASN A 547 2.77 25.47 9.07
C ASN A 547 1.32 25.97 9.09
N VAL A 548 0.37 25.07 9.37
CA VAL A 548 -1.06 25.41 9.50
C VAL A 548 -1.43 25.87 10.92
N GLY A 549 -0.43 26.07 11.79
CA GLY A 549 -0.58 26.60 13.15
C GLY A 549 -0.59 28.12 13.23
N HIS A 550 -0.75 28.62 14.47
CA HIS A 550 -0.82 30.05 14.78
C HIS A 550 0.52 30.66 15.25
N PHE A 551 1.59 29.86 15.29
CA PHE A 551 2.89 30.27 15.83
C PHE A 551 4.01 29.93 14.84
N THR A 552 5.07 30.73 14.82
CA THR A 552 6.29 30.42 14.07
C THR A 552 6.92 29.13 14.59
N ARG A 553 7.33 28.25 13.68
CA ARG A 553 8.05 27.02 13.98
C ARG A 553 9.44 27.03 13.34
N THR A 554 10.43 26.50 14.05
CA THR A 554 11.76 26.18 13.51
C THR A 554 11.78 24.71 13.09
N PHE A 555 12.28 24.39 11.91
CA PHE A 555 12.26 23.03 11.34
C PHE A 555 13.67 22.53 11.06
N ARG A 556 13.93 21.25 11.39
CA ARG A 556 15.12 20.50 10.98
C ARG A 556 14.68 19.20 10.33
N LEU A 557 15.36 18.82 9.24
CA LEU A 557 15.15 17.55 8.56
C LEU A 557 16.20 16.55 9.05
N ALA A 558 15.77 15.30 9.26
CA ALA A 558 16.62 14.13 9.41
C ALA A 558 16.04 13.00 8.55
N GLN A 559 16.81 11.94 8.31
CA GLN A 559 16.32 10.73 7.65
C GLN A 559 16.61 9.50 8.49
N VAL A 560 15.66 8.58 8.51
CA VAL A 560 15.75 7.29 9.20
C VAL A 560 15.50 6.21 8.15
N ILE A 561 16.56 5.48 7.81
CA ILE A 561 16.51 4.37 6.85
C ILE A 561 15.88 3.16 7.55
N ALA A 562 14.98 2.47 6.85
CA ALA A 562 14.34 1.24 7.30
C ALA A 562 14.82 0.02 6.48
N ALA A 563 14.97 0.20 5.17
CA ALA A 563 15.66 -0.73 4.27
C ALA A 563 16.78 0.01 3.55
N ASP A 564 17.99 -0.56 3.59
CA ASP A 564 19.21 0.02 3.03
C ASP A 564 19.73 -0.86 1.88
N GLU A 565 19.38 -0.51 0.64
CA GLU A 565 20.02 -1.06 -0.55
C GLU A 565 21.29 -0.22 -0.87
N PRO A 566 22.50 -0.84 -0.90
CA PRO A 566 23.76 -0.15 -1.17
C PRO A 566 23.79 0.61 -2.50
N GLY A 567 24.73 1.56 -2.66
CA GLY A 567 24.85 2.35 -3.88
C GLY A 567 23.76 3.42 -4.09
N VAL A 568 22.67 3.38 -3.31
CA VAL A 568 21.70 4.47 -3.18
C VAL A 568 22.18 5.48 -2.13
N GLN A 569 21.96 6.76 -2.38
CA GLN A 569 22.16 7.84 -1.42
C GLN A 569 20.98 8.81 -1.47
N VAL A 570 20.39 9.08 -0.30
CA VAL A 570 19.32 10.06 -0.12
C VAL A 570 19.89 11.30 0.56
N GLU A 571 19.65 12.47 -0.04
CA GLU A 571 20.12 13.76 0.45
C GLU A 571 18.91 14.67 0.77
N VAL A 572 18.83 15.10 2.03
CA VAL A 572 17.81 16.00 2.54
C VAL A 572 18.42 17.38 2.86
N PRO A 573 17.79 18.52 2.46
CA PRO A 573 18.39 19.84 2.64
C PRO A 573 18.65 20.20 4.12
N PRO A 574 19.86 20.69 4.47
CA PRO A 574 20.22 20.98 5.85
C PRO A 574 19.47 22.21 6.40
N GLY A 575 18.87 22.04 7.58
CA GLY A 575 18.22 23.13 8.34
C GLY A 575 19.16 23.84 9.33
N PRO A 576 18.63 24.78 10.15
CA PRO A 576 17.22 25.00 10.41
C PRO A 576 16.53 25.97 9.45
N TYR A 577 15.24 25.74 9.21
CA TYR A 577 14.32 26.65 8.52
C TYR A 577 13.32 27.27 9.50
N GLN A 578 12.75 28.44 9.21
CA GLN A 578 11.68 29.04 10.02
C GLN A 578 10.47 29.40 9.16
N LEU A 579 9.29 28.89 9.52
CA LEU A 579 8.02 29.21 8.88
C LEU A 579 7.08 29.85 9.92
N GLY A 580 6.59 31.05 9.63
CA GLY A 580 5.49 31.69 10.35
C GLY A 580 4.15 30.95 10.17
N ALA A 581 3.13 31.41 10.89
CA ALA A 581 1.77 30.91 10.74
C ALA A 581 1.27 31.03 9.29
N GLY A 582 0.71 29.95 8.74
CA GLY A 582 0.19 29.89 7.37
C GLY A 582 1.26 29.87 6.27
N GLN A 583 2.55 29.81 6.60
CA GLN A 583 3.62 29.75 5.59
C GLN A 583 3.91 28.31 5.13
N THR A 584 4.35 28.19 3.88
CA THR A 584 4.79 26.97 3.22
C THR A 584 6.25 27.10 2.77
N LEU A 585 6.99 25.99 2.82
CA LEU A 585 8.36 25.86 2.33
C LEU A 585 8.45 24.58 1.50
N ASP A 586 9.04 24.67 0.31
CA ASP A 586 9.31 23.55 -0.58
C ASP A 586 10.81 23.23 -0.57
N LEU A 587 11.17 21.97 -0.33
CA LEU A 587 12.56 21.50 -0.21
C LEU A 587 12.82 20.33 -1.18
N PRO A 588 13.85 20.38 -2.05
CA PRO A 588 14.19 19.26 -2.93
C PRO A 588 14.82 18.12 -2.14
N VAL A 589 14.26 16.92 -2.24
CA VAL A 589 14.87 15.67 -1.77
C VAL A 589 15.50 14.98 -2.96
N ASN A 590 16.81 14.80 -2.92
CA ASN A 590 17.57 14.14 -3.99
C ASN A 590 17.79 12.67 -3.63
N VAL A 591 17.67 11.79 -4.62
CA VAL A 591 18.06 10.39 -4.51
C VAL A 591 19.00 10.09 -5.66
N SER A 592 20.28 9.81 -5.36
CA SER A 592 21.25 9.38 -6.36
C SER A 592 21.52 7.88 -6.24
N VAL A 593 21.59 7.19 -7.37
CA VAL A 593 21.86 5.75 -7.44
C VAL A 593 23.09 5.49 -8.28
N GLN A 594 24.03 4.73 -7.73
CA GLN A 594 25.20 4.17 -8.41
C GLN A 594 24.90 2.70 -8.72
N PRO A 595 24.40 2.36 -9.93
CA PRO A 595 23.91 1.02 -10.25
C PRO A 595 24.99 -0.08 -10.24
N GLU A 596 26.27 0.30 -10.32
CA GLU A 596 27.43 -0.59 -10.18
C GLU A 596 27.73 -0.94 -8.70
N ALA A 597 27.09 -0.25 -7.75
CA ALA A 597 27.27 -0.40 -6.30
C ALA A 597 26.01 -0.82 -5.54
N LEU A 598 24.90 -1.05 -6.27
CA LEU A 598 23.75 -1.82 -5.80
C LEU A 598 24.21 -3.22 -5.36
N ASP A 599 23.43 -3.90 -4.52
CA ASP A 599 23.69 -5.27 -4.04
C ASP A 599 22.55 -6.25 -4.40
N PHE A 600 21.33 -5.71 -4.55
CA PHE A 600 20.06 -6.42 -4.60
C PHE A 600 19.78 -7.20 -3.30
N SER A 601 19.87 -6.52 -2.16
CA SER A 601 19.59 -7.11 -0.84
C SER A 601 18.09 -7.08 -0.48
N PRO A 602 17.54 -8.15 0.13
CA PRO A 602 16.23 -8.09 0.77
C PRO A 602 16.32 -7.26 2.06
N ASP A 603 15.23 -6.57 2.42
CA ASP A 603 15.17 -5.89 3.73
C ASP A 603 15.13 -6.91 4.88
N ALA A 604 15.58 -6.48 6.06
CA ALA A 604 15.72 -7.34 7.24
C ALA A 604 14.39 -7.94 7.77
N THR A 605 13.23 -7.43 7.33
CA THR A 605 11.90 -7.92 7.75
C THR A 605 11.26 -8.88 6.73
N THR A 606 11.88 -9.13 5.57
CA THR A 606 11.39 -10.10 4.57
C THR A 606 11.81 -11.53 4.92
N PRO A 607 10.86 -12.46 5.14
CA PRO A 607 11.18 -13.89 5.21
C PRO A 607 11.66 -14.40 3.84
N LEU A 608 12.82 -15.07 3.80
CA LEU A 608 13.42 -15.60 2.56
C LEU A 608 12.70 -16.85 2.01
N LEU A 609 11.88 -17.50 2.84
CA LEU A 609 11.06 -18.67 2.52
C LEU A 609 9.58 -18.35 2.74
N GLN A 610 8.71 -18.96 1.93
CA GLN A 610 7.27 -18.79 2.04
C GLN A 610 6.73 -19.57 3.24
N ALA A 611 6.08 -18.85 4.15
CA ALA A 611 5.47 -19.42 5.35
C ALA A 611 4.14 -20.12 5.02
N GLY A 612 3.76 -21.12 5.82
CA GLY A 612 2.45 -21.77 5.76
C GLY A 612 2.27 -22.83 4.66
N VAL A 613 3.21 -22.97 3.72
CA VAL A 613 3.17 -24.00 2.66
C VAL A 613 4.33 -24.99 2.83
N PRO A 614 4.09 -26.23 3.30
CA PRO A 614 5.06 -27.32 3.25
C PRO A 614 5.00 -28.04 1.88
N PRO A 615 6.13 -28.40 1.25
CA PRO A 615 7.50 -28.02 1.60
C PRO A 615 7.73 -26.52 1.40
N THR A 616 8.52 -25.89 2.28
CA THR A 616 8.74 -24.44 2.27
C THR A 616 9.48 -23.99 1.02
N PHE A 617 8.83 -23.18 0.20
CA PHE A 617 9.38 -22.69 -1.07
C PHE A 617 10.21 -21.42 -0.90
N ALA A 618 11.28 -21.32 -1.68
CA ALA A 618 12.10 -20.11 -1.78
C ALA A 618 11.37 -19.01 -2.56
N ARG A 619 11.46 -17.77 -2.07
CA ARG A 619 10.75 -16.59 -2.60
C ARG A 619 11.63 -15.75 -3.52
N TYR A 620 11.02 -15.10 -4.50
CA TYR A 620 11.58 -13.92 -5.16
C TYR A 620 11.26 -12.67 -4.33
N TYR A 621 12.12 -11.65 -4.36
CA TYR A 621 11.94 -10.39 -3.63
C TYR A 621 12.37 -9.20 -4.49
N MET A 622 12.14 -7.99 -3.97
CA MET A 622 12.71 -6.75 -4.52
C MET A 622 13.64 -6.11 -3.49
N ALA A 623 14.73 -5.52 -3.96
CA ALA A 623 15.60 -4.69 -3.12
C ALA A 623 15.09 -3.24 -3.11
N GLU A 624 14.78 -2.70 -1.94
CA GLU A 624 14.32 -1.33 -1.77
C GLU A 624 15.24 -0.52 -0.85
N HIS A 625 15.45 0.75 -1.19
CA HIS A 625 16.02 1.74 -0.28
C HIS A 625 14.88 2.65 0.17
N SER A 626 14.48 2.53 1.44
CA SER A 626 13.25 3.17 1.94
C SER A 626 13.30 3.47 3.44
N GLY A 627 12.47 4.41 3.88
CA GLY A 627 12.48 4.91 5.24
C GLY A 627 11.57 6.13 5.43
N VAL A 628 11.86 6.94 6.45
CA VAL A 628 11.12 8.20 6.71
C VAL A 628 12.05 9.39 6.76
N ILE A 629 11.61 10.52 6.19
CA ILE A 629 12.15 11.84 6.49
C ILE A 629 11.42 12.35 7.74
N GLU A 630 12.18 12.61 8.79
CA GLU A 630 11.69 13.22 10.01
C GLU A 630 11.84 14.74 9.93
N VAL A 631 10.70 15.42 9.78
CA VAL A 631 10.57 16.87 9.86
C VAL A 631 10.32 17.23 11.33
N CYS A 632 11.42 17.43 12.06
CA CYS A 632 11.40 17.83 13.46
C CYS A 632 11.16 19.34 13.55
N SER A 633 9.96 19.73 13.99
CA SER A 633 9.60 21.12 14.24
C SER A 633 9.62 21.46 15.73
N THR A 634 10.23 22.58 16.09
CA THR A 634 10.08 23.21 17.41
C THR A 634 9.18 24.43 17.31
N LEU A 635 8.39 24.71 18.35
CA LEU A 635 7.76 26.03 18.51
C LEU A 635 8.85 27.07 18.78
N GLY A 636 8.77 28.22 18.10
CA GLY A 636 9.60 29.38 18.43
C GLY A 636 9.40 29.79 19.89
N ALA A 637 10.46 30.29 20.53
CA ALA A 637 10.43 30.69 21.94
C ALA A 637 9.23 31.59 22.29
N ARG A 638 8.55 31.32 23.41
CA ARG A 638 7.33 32.02 23.83
C ARG A 638 7.54 32.76 25.13
N ILE A 639 7.11 34.02 25.20
CA ILE A 639 7.26 34.86 26.39
C ILE A 639 5.87 35.37 26.82
N ARG A 640 5.62 35.49 28.12
CA ARG A 640 4.48 36.23 28.69
C ARG A 640 4.93 37.14 29.83
N ALA A 641 4.14 38.17 30.16
CA ALA A 641 4.39 39.03 31.32
C ALA A 641 3.68 38.50 32.59
N ALA A 642 4.25 38.74 33.77
CA ALA A 642 3.60 38.56 35.07
C ALA A 642 3.95 39.71 36.02
N HIS A 643 2.96 40.25 36.73
CA HIS A 643 3.16 41.38 37.64
C HIS A 643 3.02 40.97 39.10
N ALA A 644 4.16 40.79 39.76
CA ALA A 644 4.30 40.52 41.19
C ALA A 644 4.55 41.78 42.04
N GLY A 645 5.07 42.85 41.41
CA GLY A 645 5.44 44.09 42.09
C GLY A 645 4.27 44.86 42.71
N ASP A 646 4.59 45.57 43.79
CA ASP A 646 3.65 46.29 44.67
C ASP A 646 3.52 47.77 44.23
N PHE A 647 3.09 47.99 42.98
CA PHE A 647 2.96 49.31 42.37
C PHE A 647 1.83 49.40 41.32
N GLY A 648 1.78 50.47 40.51
CA GLY A 648 0.72 50.67 39.51
C GLY A 648 0.84 49.74 38.29
N GLN A 649 -0.20 49.71 37.46
CA GLN A 649 -0.22 48.97 36.18
C GLN A 649 0.94 49.41 35.27
N VAL A 650 1.48 48.51 34.45
CA VAL A 650 2.61 48.80 33.53
C VAL A 650 2.39 48.22 32.13
N THR A 651 3.06 48.78 31.13
CA THR A 651 3.14 48.21 29.77
C THR A 651 4.46 47.46 29.65
N VAL A 652 4.49 46.25 29.09
CA VAL A 652 5.73 45.48 28.91
C VAL A 652 6.01 45.29 27.42
N TYR A 653 7.25 45.60 27.01
CA TYR A 653 7.77 45.38 25.66
C TYR A 653 8.99 44.46 25.70
N VAL A 654 9.22 43.72 24.62
CA VAL A 654 10.40 42.90 24.36
C VAL A 654 10.91 43.31 22.97
N GLY A 655 12.10 43.90 22.90
CA GLY A 655 12.48 44.75 21.78
C GLY A 655 11.47 45.90 21.61
N ASP A 656 11.04 46.13 20.36
CA ASP A 656 9.95 47.06 20.04
C ASP A 656 8.56 46.40 20.06
N GLN A 657 8.47 45.08 20.25
CA GLN A 657 7.22 44.32 20.23
C GLN A 657 6.53 44.37 21.60
N LEU A 658 5.26 44.75 21.60
CA LEU A 658 4.40 44.75 22.80
C LEU A 658 4.20 43.31 23.30
N LEU A 659 4.50 43.08 24.58
CA LEU A 659 4.28 41.79 25.26
C LEU A 659 2.91 41.74 25.94
N GLU A 660 2.56 42.77 26.71
CA GLU A 660 1.25 42.92 27.36
C GLU A 660 1.02 44.40 27.71
N GLU A 661 -0.18 44.92 27.41
CA GLU A 661 -0.54 46.31 27.69
C GLU A 661 -1.17 46.47 29.08
N SER A 662 -0.70 47.47 29.85
CA SER A 662 -1.29 47.87 31.13
C SER A 662 -1.57 46.69 32.08
N ILE A 663 -0.64 45.71 32.13
CA ILE A 663 -0.74 44.56 33.01
C ILE A 663 -0.87 45.05 34.46
N ARG A 664 -1.96 44.64 35.11
CA ARG A 664 -2.22 45.01 36.49
C ARG A 664 -1.37 44.15 37.43
N PRO A 665 -0.99 44.65 38.61
CA PRO A 665 -0.51 43.81 39.70
C PRO A 665 -1.45 42.63 39.92
N ALA A 666 -0.87 41.50 40.31
CA ALA A 666 -1.58 40.25 40.50
C ALA A 666 -2.25 39.71 39.21
N ARG A 667 -1.56 39.82 38.06
CA ARG A 667 -1.96 39.24 36.77
C ARG A 667 -0.79 38.57 36.06
N VAL A 668 -1.13 37.65 35.16
CA VAL A 668 -0.25 37.04 34.16
C VAL A 668 -0.90 37.29 32.80
N GLY A 669 -0.10 37.70 31.82
CA GLY A 669 -0.50 37.96 30.45
C GLY A 669 -0.59 36.70 29.59
N ARG A 670 -0.77 36.88 28.29
CA ARG A 670 -0.77 35.76 27.32
C ARG A 670 0.65 35.44 26.83
N TYR A 671 0.86 34.21 26.36
CA TYR A 671 2.07 33.87 25.61
C TYR A 671 2.05 34.52 24.24
N VAL A 672 3.15 35.19 23.91
CA VAL A 672 3.44 35.84 22.64
C VAL A 672 4.74 35.22 22.08
N PRO A 673 4.83 34.89 20.79
CA PRO A 673 6.04 34.30 20.21
C PRO A 673 7.13 35.34 19.96
N PHE A 674 8.39 34.93 20.14
CA PHE A 674 9.60 35.74 19.94
C PHE A 674 10.69 34.95 19.20
N ARG A 675 11.69 35.68 18.70
CA ARG A 675 12.91 35.08 18.16
C ARG A 675 13.84 34.66 19.32
N PRO A 676 14.47 33.48 19.26
CA PRO A 676 15.57 33.12 20.16
C PRO A 676 16.74 34.11 20.04
N GLY A 677 17.57 34.15 21.09
CA GLY A 677 18.71 35.07 21.22
C GLY A 677 18.53 36.07 22.37
N ARG A 678 19.41 37.06 22.44
CA ARG A 678 19.43 38.08 23.49
C ARG A 678 18.31 39.10 23.27
N GLN A 679 17.36 39.15 24.19
CA GLN A 679 16.18 40.01 24.13
C GLN A 679 16.25 41.12 25.19
N GLN A 680 16.06 42.37 24.77
CA GLN A 680 15.93 43.50 25.69
C GLN A 680 14.46 43.65 26.12
N VAL A 681 14.22 43.76 27.42
CA VAL A 681 12.88 43.79 28.01
C VAL A 681 12.69 45.11 28.74
N ARG A 682 11.62 45.84 28.39
CA ARG A 682 11.36 47.21 28.84
C ARG A 682 9.98 47.30 29.48
N VAL A 683 9.93 47.79 30.72
CA VAL A 683 8.68 48.07 31.43
C VAL A 683 8.43 49.57 31.39
N LEU A 684 7.27 49.98 30.89
CA LEU A 684 6.86 51.37 30.67
C LEU A 684 5.61 51.69 31.53
N PRO A 685 5.22 52.97 31.68
CA PRO A 685 3.93 53.33 32.26
C PRO A 685 2.75 52.72 31.46
N PRO A 686 1.54 52.62 32.04
CA PRO A 686 0.40 52.02 31.36
C PRO A 686 -0.01 52.87 30.13
N GLY A 687 -0.41 52.22 29.04
CA GLY A 687 -0.82 52.86 27.78
C GLY A 687 0.30 53.65 27.06
N SER A 688 1.57 53.34 27.33
CA SER A 688 2.71 54.10 26.79
C SER A 688 3.27 53.51 25.48
N PRO A 689 3.58 54.33 24.45
CA PRO A 689 4.22 53.88 23.23
C PRO A 689 5.68 53.44 23.48
N PRO A 690 6.27 52.59 22.61
CA PRO A 690 7.61 52.02 22.80
C PRO A 690 8.75 53.06 22.81
N THR A 691 8.51 54.32 22.45
CA THR A 691 9.48 55.42 22.57
C THR A 691 9.59 56.01 23.99
N THR A 692 8.67 55.68 24.90
CA THR A 692 8.65 56.23 26.26
C THR A 692 9.84 55.71 27.10
N PRO A 693 10.52 56.56 27.91
CA PRO A 693 11.55 56.12 28.83
C PRO A 693 11.03 55.00 29.78
N PRO A 694 11.76 53.88 29.90
CA PRO A 694 11.33 52.74 30.71
C PRO A 694 11.48 53.00 32.22
N ILE A 695 10.55 52.43 32.99
CA ILE A 695 10.57 52.33 34.46
C ILE A 695 11.67 51.37 34.93
N VAL A 696 11.87 50.26 34.20
CA VAL A 696 12.98 49.32 34.36
C VAL A 696 13.29 48.65 33.02
N THR A 697 14.55 48.27 32.81
CA THR A 697 15.00 47.54 31.63
C THR A 697 16.02 46.49 32.03
N ALA A 698 15.97 45.34 31.37
CA ALA A 698 16.91 44.23 31.52
C ALA A 698 17.14 43.58 30.15
N GLU A 699 18.17 42.73 30.05
CA GLU A 699 18.39 41.87 28.88
C GLU A 699 18.45 40.42 29.34
N PHE A 700 17.84 39.53 28.58
CA PHE A 700 17.81 38.10 28.88
C PHE A 700 18.04 37.27 27.61
N ASP A 701 18.77 36.18 27.73
CA ASP A 701 18.96 35.22 26.63
C ASP A 701 17.80 34.22 26.58
N VAL A 702 17.16 34.13 25.42
CA VAL A 702 15.94 33.36 25.16
C VAL A 702 16.27 32.19 24.24
N VAL A 703 16.06 30.96 24.70
CA VAL A 703 16.39 29.73 23.95
C VAL A 703 15.19 29.24 23.13
N ASP A 704 15.45 28.68 21.94
CA ASP A 704 14.40 28.13 21.08
C ASP A 704 13.68 26.92 21.73
N GLY A 705 12.41 26.69 21.38
CA GLY A 705 11.61 25.61 21.95
C GLY A 705 11.19 25.80 23.42
N ARG A 706 11.45 26.98 24.03
CA ARG A 706 11.14 27.24 25.45
C ARG A 706 10.04 28.26 25.69
N ASP A 707 9.34 28.05 26.80
CA ASP A 707 8.31 28.95 27.34
C ASP A 707 8.90 29.73 28.52
N TYR A 708 8.66 31.05 28.55
CA TYR A 708 9.20 31.96 29.56
C TYR A 708 8.15 32.91 30.13
N THR A 709 8.30 33.25 31.41
CA THR A 709 7.64 34.41 32.02
C THR A 709 8.64 35.50 32.38
N ILE A 710 8.38 36.71 31.91
CA ILE A 710 8.96 37.94 32.43
C ILE A 710 8.21 38.34 33.70
N VAL A 711 8.84 38.22 34.86
CA VAL A 711 8.29 38.66 36.15
C VAL A 711 8.73 40.09 36.43
N VAL A 712 7.76 41.00 36.51
CA VAL A 712 7.91 42.38 37.03
C VAL A 712 7.67 42.35 38.53
N TYR A 713 8.70 42.61 39.34
CA TYR A 713 8.63 42.52 40.81
C TYR A 713 9.29 43.72 41.51
N GLY A 714 9.30 43.71 42.85
CA GLY A 714 9.80 44.81 43.68
C GLY A 714 8.76 45.91 43.94
N SER A 715 9.23 47.12 44.23
CA SER A 715 8.39 48.26 44.66
C SER A 715 8.48 49.43 43.68
N ARG A 716 7.59 50.43 43.81
CA ARG A 716 7.55 51.61 42.92
C ARG A 716 8.88 52.37 42.84
N SER A 717 9.70 52.33 43.89
CA SER A 717 11.03 52.98 43.95
C SER A 717 12.19 52.06 43.62
N ARG A 718 11.96 50.74 43.54
CA ARG A 718 12.94 49.71 43.13
C ARG A 718 12.23 48.61 42.31
N PRO A 719 11.78 48.91 41.09
CA PRO A 719 11.22 47.91 40.18
C PRO A 719 12.34 47.00 39.66
N GLN A 720 12.06 45.70 39.55
CA GLN A 720 13.00 44.69 39.05
C GLN A 720 12.34 43.76 38.04
N LEU A 721 13.19 43.10 37.24
CA LEU A 721 12.81 42.15 36.19
C LEU A 721 13.56 40.84 36.39
N ALA A 722 12.87 39.72 36.20
CA ALA A 722 13.48 38.40 36.07
C ALA A 722 12.84 37.64 34.90
N LEU A 723 13.65 36.82 34.22
CA LEU A 723 13.18 35.78 33.30
C LEU A 723 13.05 34.47 34.08
N VAL A 724 11.89 33.82 33.99
CA VAL A 724 11.66 32.46 34.51
C VAL A 724 11.44 31.53 33.33
N ASP A 725 12.24 30.47 33.25
CA ASP A 725 12.07 29.37 32.30
C ASP A 725 11.02 28.39 32.84
N GLU A 726 10.01 28.07 32.03
CA GLU A 726 8.91 27.18 32.42
C GLU A 726 9.03 25.78 31.82
N ILE A 727 10.15 25.44 31.18
CA ILE A 727 10.38 24.06 30.71
C ILE A 727 11.02 23.22 31.83
N PRO A 728 10.36 22.13 32.28
CA PRO A 728 10.91 21.23 33.30
C PRO A 728 12.09 20.40 32.77
N ASP A 729 12.86 19.84 33.70
CA ASP A 729 13.88 18.84 33.39
C ASP A 729 13.22 17.63 32.67
N PRO A 730 13.76 17.16 31.53
CA PRO A 730 13.16 16.10 30.73
C PRO A 730 13.14 14.71 31.41
N SER A 731 13.84 14.54 32.55
CA SER A 731 13.77 13.33 33.38
C SER A 731 12.49 13.25 34.24
N LEU A 732 11.70 14.32 34.34
CA LEU A 732 10.51 14.37 35.19
C LEU A 732 9.27 13.78 34.48
N PRO A 733 8.34 13.10 35.22
CA PRO A 733 7.20 12.40 34.63
C PRO A 733 6.26 13.30 33.80
N ARG A 734 5.93 12.87 32.58
CA ARG A 734 5.16 13.66 31.59
C ARG A 734 3.64 13.71 31.84
N ASP A 735 3.15 12.93 32.78
CA ASP A 735 1.76 12.68 33.16
C ASP A 735 1.32 13.42 34.45
N GLN A 736 2.27 13.83 35.27
CA GLN A 736 2.02 14.55 36.53
C GLN A 736 1.93 16.07 36.31
N ILE A 737 1.59 16.81 37.36
CA ILE A 737 1.62 18.29 37.35
C ILE A 737 3.01 18.75 37.78
N MET A 738 3.57 19.70 37.03
CA MET A 738 4.86 20.31 37.33
C MET A 738 4.65 21.67 37.99
N ILE A 739 5.02 21.81 39.26
CA ILE A 739 4.94 23.07 40.01
C ILE A 739 6.33 23.71 40.10
N HIS A 740 6.39 24.99 39.78
CA HIS A 740 7.59 25.83 39.87
C HIS A 740 7.21 27.11 40.64
N VAL A 741 8.07 27.64 41.52
CA VAL A 741 7.71 28.78 42.37
C VAL A 741 8.77 29.88 42.31
N PHE A 742 8.34 31.12 42.05
CA PHE A 742 9.19 32.31 42.03
C PHE A 742 8.93 33.23 43.24
N ASN A 743 10.01 33.70 43.88
CA ASN A 743 9.94 34.66 44.98
C ASN A 743 10.08 36.11 44.48
N GLY A 744 8.95 36.77 44.23
CA GLY A 744 8.90 38.21 43.89
C GLY A 744 8.78 39.15 45.10
N ASP A 745 9.33 38.76 46.24
CA ASP A 745 9.26 39.42 47.57
C ASP A 745 7.84 39.54 48.17
N PRO A 746 7.27 38.45 48.70
CA PRO A 746 6.01 38.48 49.44
C PRO A 746 6.16 38.95 50.90
N LEU A 747 7.38 39.18 51.38
CA LEU A 747 7.66 39.68 52.73
C LEU A 747 7.83 41.21 52.77
N ARG A 748 8.15 41.84 51.63
CA ARG A 748 8.50 43.26 51.46
C ARG A 748 9.74 43.70 52.24
N ASP A 749 10.57 42.74 52.67
CA ASP A 749 11.79 42.97 53.43
C ASP A 749 13.05 42.40 52.75
N GLY A 750 12.91 41.84 51.53
CA GLY A 750 14.00 41.21 50.78
C GLY A 750 14.42 39.82 51.27
N SER A 751 13.78 39.24 52.28
CA SER A 751 14.16 37.94 52.85
C SER A 751 13.87 36.78 51.90
N ALA A 752 14.71 35.75 51.98
CA ALA A 752 14.42 34.45 51.42
C ALA A 752 13.19 33.79 52.10
N VAL A 753 12.50 32.92 51.36
CA VAL A 753 11.25 32.29 51.79
C VAL A 753 11.32 30.77 51.79
N ASP A 754 10.64 30.13 52.75
CA ASP A 754 10.30 28.72 52.65
C ASP A 754 8.92 28.59 52.00
N VAL A 755 8.82 27.70 51.01
CA VAL A 755 7.62 27.43 50.22
C VAL A 755 7.11 26.05 50.55
N TYR A 756 5.84 25.93 50.91
CA TYR A 756 5.18 24.67 51.23
C TYR A 756 3.98 24.44 50.32
N LEU A 757 3.87 23.24 49.73
CA LEU A 757 2.72 22.75 48.99
C LEU A 757 1.97 21.75 49.87
N ASP A 758 0.71 22.04 50.22
CA ASP A 758 -0.14 21.16 51.05
C ASP A 758 0.53 20.69 52.36
N ASN A 759 1.35 21.59 52.93
CA ASN A 759 2.16 21.43 54.15
C ASN A 759 3.47 20.61 53.98
N VAL A 760 3.76 20.09 52.79
CA VAL A 760 5.07 19.52 52.41
C VAL A 760 6.00 20.65 51.97
N LEU A 761 7.27 20.62 52.38
CA LEU A 761 8.28 21.59 51.98
C LEU A 761 8.64 21.41 50.50
N LEU A 762 8.38 22.42 49.67
CA LEU A 762 8.64 22.41 48.22
C LEU A 762 9.94 23.15 47.86
N ALA A 763 10.26 24.24 48.57
CA ALA A 763 11.55 24.92 48.46
C ALA A 763 11.93 25.54 49.81
N ALA A 764 13.19 25.39 50.22
CA ALA A 764 13.74 26.02 51.42
C ALA A 764 14.61 27.22 51.05
N ASN A 765 14.56 28.28 51.85
CA ASN A 765 15.45 29.44 51.75
C ASN A 765 15.55 30.06 50.34
N LEU A 766 14.43 30.11 49.59
CA LEU A 766 14.35 30.59 48.22
C LEU A 766 14.57 32.12 48.16
N PRO A 767 15.68 32.63 47.59
CA PRO A 767 15.99 34.07 47.57
C PRO A 767 15.00 34.91 46.75
N VAL A 768 14.92 36.22 47.04
CA VAL A 768 14.13 37.16 46.21
C VAL A 768 14.74 37.27 44.81
N GLY A 769 13.89 37.31 43.79
CA GLY A 769 14.27 37.39 42.39
C GLY A 769 14.62 36.04 41.75
N THR A 770 14.49 34.92 42.47
CA THR A 770 14.81 33.58 41.97
C THR A 770 13.62 32.64 42.00
N ALA A 771 13.82 31.47 41.35
CA ALA A 771 12.80 30.46 41.15
C ALA A 771 13.28 29.08 41.68
N SER A 772 12.34 28.23 42.08
CA SER A 772 12.62 26.92 42.67
C SER A 772 13.03 25.88 41.62
N ALA A 773 13.52 24.72 42.07
CA ALA A 773 13.42 23.52 41.24
C ALA A 773 11.94 23.20 40.93
N PHE A 774 11.70 22.45 39.85
CA PHE A 774 10.37 21.88 39.59
C PHE A 774 10.07 20.76 40.61
N SER A 775 8.82 20.68 41.05
CA SER A 775 8.29 19.65 41.92
C SER A 775 7.04 19.02 41.30
N VAL A 776 6.76 17.75 41.61
CA VAL A 776 5.64 17.00 41.01
C VAL A 776 4.44 16.89 41.96
N THR A 777 3.23 16.88 41.42
CA THR A 777 2.03 16.56 42.19
C THR A 777 0.93 15.89 41.35
N THR A 778 -0.06 15.30 42.02
CA THR A 778 -1.20 14.60 41.42
C THR A 778 -2.34 15.55 41.06
N PRO A 779 -3.23 15.23 40.10
CA PRO A 779 -4.39 16.06 39.76
C PRO A 779 -5.32 16.30 40.95
N GLY A 780 -5.63 17.56 41.25
CA GLY A 780 -6.37 17.91 42.47
C GLY A 780 -6.46 19.40 42.78
N THR A 781 -6.84 19.68 44.03
CA THR A 781 -6.89 21.04 44.61
C THR A 781 -5.79 21.18 45.65
N HIS A 782 -4.89 22.13 45.43
CA HIS A 782 -3.67 22.32 46.22
C HIS A 782 -3.63 23.69 46.88
N LYS A 783 -2.83 23.83 47.95
CA LYS A 783 -2.53 25.10 48.62
C LYS A 783 -1.01 25.31 48.79
N VAL A 784 -0.46 26.26 48.05
CA VAL A 784 0.87 26.82 48.34
C VAL A 784 0.80 27.80 49.52
N ARG A 785 1.78 27.75 50.42
CA ARG A 785 2.05 28.70 51.50
C ARG A 785 3.50 29.18 51.44
N PHE A 786 3.74 30.46 51.72
CA PHE A 786 5.07 31.06 51.84
C PHE A 786 5.33 31.50 53.29
N PHE A 787 6.54 31.33 53.79
CA PHE A 787 7.01 31.78 55.11
C PHE A 787 8.39 32.44 54.98
N ARG A 788 8.84 33.19 56.00
CA ARG A 788 10.25 33.58 56.09
C ARG A 788 11.11 32.35 56.30
N ALA A 789 12.27 32.26 55.64
CA ALA A 789 13.18 31.12 55.75
C ALA A 789 13.47 30.73 57.23
N GLY A 790 13.43 29.43 57.52
CA GLY A 790 13.58 28.85 58.86
C GLY A 790 12.32 28.84 59.74
N SER A 791 11.15 29.25 59.21
CA SER A 791 9.91 29.38 60.02
C SER A 791 8.99 28.17 59.89
N SER A 792 8.61 27.56 61.02
CA SER A 792 7.76 26.34 61.00
C SER A 792 6.30 26.63 60.59
N PRO A 793 5.72 25.86 59.62
CA PRO A 793 4.33 26.02 59.16
C PRO A 793 3.24 25.72 60.19
N ASN A 794 3.62 25.17 61.35
CA ASN A 794 2.74 24.77 62.45
C ASN A 794 2.69 25.81 63.57
N THR A 795 3.66 26.73 63.63
CA THR A 795 3.75 27.79 64.67
C THR A 795 3.77 29.21 64.09
N SER A 796 4.00 29.35 62.79
CA SER A 796 4.15 30.64 62.10
C SER A 796 2.94 30.95 61.21
N LEU A 797 2.57 32.22 61.11
CA LEU A 797 1.63 32.67 60.08
C LEU A 797 2.35 32.68 58.72
N SER A 798 1.70 32.18 57.66
CA SER A 798 2.23 32.23 56.31
C SER A 798 2.14 33.66 55.75
N ALA A 799 3.25 34.21 55.27
CA ALA A 799 3.33 35.52 54.64
C ALA A 799 2.40 35.65 53.42
N ALA A 800 2.25 34.58 52.65
CA ALA A 800 1.29 34.48 51.56
C ALA A 800 0.75 33.04 51.43
N SER A 801 -0.45 32.87 50.83
CA SER A 801 -0.92 31.54 50.43
C SER A 801 -1.92 31.59 49.28
N LYS A 802 -1.91 30.56 48.41
CA LYS A 802 -2.81 30.43 47.26
C LYS A 802 -3.36 29.02 47.16
N LYS A 803 -4.69 28.89 47.11
CA LYS A 803 -5.35 27.66 46.61
C LYS A 803 -5.47 27.69 45.09
N PHE A 804 -5.26 26.57 44.42
CA PHE A 804 -5.47 26.39 42.98
C PHE A 804 -5.94 24.96 42.67
N VAL A 805 -6.41 24.73 41.44
CA VAL A 805 -6.82 23.42 40.92
C VAL A 805 -5.96 23.11 39.70
N ALA A 806 -5.44 21.89 39.61
CA ALA A 806 -4.47 21.48 38.61
C ALA A 806 -4.89 20.16 37.93
N GLY A 807 -4.74 20.11 36.60
CA GLY A 807 -4.99 18.93 35.76
C GLY A 807 -3.70 18.24 35.30
N SER A 808 -3.78 16.96 34.95
CA SER A 808 -2.64 16.15 34.48
C SER A 808 -1.88 16.85 33.33
N GLY A 809 -0.54 16.80 33.38
CA GLY A 809 0.34 17.39 32.37
C GLY A 809 0.45 18.92 32.38
N GLU A 810 -0.18 19.63 33.33
CA GLU A 810 -0.03 21.08 33.48
C GLU A 810 1.32 21.45 34.11
N VAL A 811 2.02 22.41 33.48
CA VAL A 811 3.08 23.18 34.13
C VAL A 811 2.49 24.44 34.75
N ILE A 812 2.79 24.67 36.04
CA ILE A 812 2.25 25.73 36.88
C ILE A 812 3.38 26.54 37.53
N LEU A 813 3.63 27.74 37.01
CA LEU A 813 4.43 28.76 37.70
C LEU A 813 3.56 29.50 38.75
N VAL A 814 3.97 29.45 40.01
CA VAL A 814 3.39 30.23 41.12
C VAL A 814 4.33 31.37 41.51
N VAL A 815 3.86 32.60 41.40
CA VAL A 815 4.67 33.81 41.69
C VAL A 815 4.20 34.46 42.99
N GLY A 816 5.12 34.68 43.95
CA GLY A 816 4.88 35.52 45.15
C GLY A 816 5.12 37.01 44.89
N GLY A 817 4.51 37.90 45.66
CA GLY A 817 4.58 39.37 45.50
C GLY A 817 3.84 40.12 46.62
N GLY A 818 3.57 41.43 46.47
CA GLY A 818 2.98 42.28 47.54
C GLY A 818 1.57 42.85 47.27
N ASN A 819 0.78 43.12 48.33
CA ASN A 819 -0.42 43.99 48.28
C ASN A 819 -0.83 44.48 49.69
N THR A 820 -1.66 45.54 49.77
CA THR A 820 -2.12 46.24 50.99
C THR A 820 -3.21 45.52 51.80
N SER A 821 -3.76 44.42 51.30
CA SER A 821 -4.66 43.53 52.07
C SER A 821 -4.07 42.13 52.18
N TRP A 822 -4.26 41.47 53.32
CA TRP A 822 -3.70 40.15 53.66
C TRP A 822 -4.19 38.97 52.78
N SER A 823 -4.88 39.26 51.68
CA SER A 823 -5.32 38.27 50.68
C SER A 823 -4.41 38.24 49.45
N LEU A 824 -3.10 38.08 49.66
CA LEU A 824 -2.18 37.90 48.53
C LEU A 824 -2.51 36.61 47.79
N ARG A 825 -2.62 36.69 46.46
CA ARG A 825 -2.84 35.55 45.58
C ARG A 825 -1.57 35.32 44.79
N GLY A 826 -1.05 34.09 44.77
CA GLY A 826 -0.17 33.64 43.70
C GLY A 826 -0.97 33.36 42.43
N PHE A 827 -0.29 33.24 41.29
CA PHE A 827 -0.91 32.92 39.99
C PHE A 827 -0.60 31.48 39.59
N THR A 828 -1.24 31.04 38.51
CA THR A 828 -1.02 29.73 37.92
C THR A 828 -1.10 29.93 36.42
N GLY A 829 0.05 29.96 35.75
CA GLY A 829 0.08 29.74 34.32
C GLY A 829 -0.33 28.30 33.99
N ARG A 830 -0.74 28.06 32.74
CA ARG A 830 -0.81 26.73 32.14
C ARG A 830 -0.02 26.79 30.84
N GLY A 831 1.06 26.02 30.76
CA GLY A 831 1.99 26.05 29.63
C GLY A 831 2.34 24.65 29.15
N ARG A 832 1.60 24.14 28.15
CA ARG A 832 2.03 23.02 27.31
C ARG A 832 1.24 22.99 25.99
N LEU A 833 1.67 23.79 25.02
CA LEU A 833 1.60 23.30 23.65
C LEU A 833 2.69 22.23 23.48
N ILE A 834 2.57 21.38 22.46
CA ILE A 834 3.63 20.43 22.17
C ILE A 834 4.78 21.19 21.49
N ASN A 835 5.76 21.61 22.30
CA ASN A 835 6.89 22.43 21.84
C ASN A 835 7.78 21.73 20.80
N GLU A 836 7.66 20.40 20.63
CA GLU A 836 8.36 19.62 19.60
C GLU A 836 7.39 18.67 18.87
N GLN A 837 7.28 18.76 17.54
CA GLN A 837 6.53 17.81 16.72
C GLN A 837 7.41 17.24 15.61
N THR A 838 7.72 15.94 15.70
CA THR A 838 8.33 15.16 14.62
C THR A 838 7.26 14.69 13.65
N THR A 839 7.13 15.40 12.53
CA THR A 839 6.34 14.98 11.36
C THR A 839 7.12 13.95 10.55
N ARG A 840 6.44 12.93 10.02
CA ARG A 840 7.06 11.89 9.18
C ARG A 840 6.52 11.87 7.76
N VAL A 841 7.42 11.78 6.79
CA VAL A 841 7.08 11.56 5.38
C VAL A 841 7.84 10.32 4.90
N PRO A 842 7.16 9.22 4.55
CA PRO A 842 7.83 8.04 4.06
C PRO A 842 8.38 8.27 2.65
N PHE A 843 9.49 7.62 2.32
CA PHE A 843 10.09 7.63 0.99
C PHE A 843 10.47 6.22 0.56
N GLN A 844 10.48 5.97 -0.75
CA GLN A 844 10.85 4.67 -1.31
C GLN A 844 11.45 4.82 -2.72
N ILE A 845 12.57 4.14 -2.96
CA ILE A 845 13.02 3.76 -4.31
C ILE A 845 13.28 2.25 -4.34
N VAL A 846 12.95 1.59 -5.43
CA VAL A 846 13.17 0.13 -5.63
C VAL A 846 14.03 -0.07 -6.88
N PRO A 847 15.33 0.32 -6.85
CA PRO A 847 16.16 0.41 -8.03
C PRO A 847 16.65 -0.96 -8.49
N LYS A 848 16.90 -1.08 -9.80
CA LYS A 848 17.50 -2.28 -10.41
C LYS A 848 18.71 -1.91 -11.26
N SER A 849 19.84 -2.56 -11.00
CA SER A 849 21.01 -2.44 -11.87
C SER A 849 20.69 -3.04 -13.24
N ALA A 850 20.68 -2.20 -14.27
CA ALA A 850 20.34 -2.60 -15.63
C ALA A 850 21.59 -2.86 -16.47
N ALA A 851 21.51 -3.90 -17.29
CA ALA A 851 22.40 -4.08 -18.43
C ALA A 851 21.95 -3.18 -19.60
N GLU A 852 22.86 -2.96 -20.53
CA GLU A 852 22.54 -2.48 -21.89
C GLU A 852 23.11 -3.50 -22.88
N SER A 853 22.72 -4.76 -22.68
CA SER A 853 23.19 -5.90 -23.46
C SER A 853 22.51 -5.96 -24.82
N SER A 854 23.25 -6.32 -25.86
CA SER A 854 22.75 -6.44 -27.24
C SER A 854 23.66 -7.31 -28.07
N ALA A 855 23.16 -7.87 -29.17
CA ALA A 855 24.01 -8.52 -30.16
C ALA A 855 24.96 -7.50 -30.81
N ALA A 856 26.21 -7.91 -31.05
CA ALA A 856 27.18 -7.09 -31.78
C ALA A 856 26.82 -6.90 -33.26
N THR A 857 25.89 -7.71 -33.77
CA THR A 857 25.40 -7.78 -35.16
C THR A 857 23.94 -8.27 -35.17
N THR A 858 23.05 -7.59 -35.88
CA THR A 858 21.66 -8.04 -36.10
C THR A 858 21.52 -9.14 -37.16
N GLU A 859 22.57 -9.36 -37.95
CA GLU A 859 22.61 -10.35 -39.02
C GLU A 859 24.01 -10.99 -39.12
N GLN A 860 24.07 -12.30 -39.36
CA GLN A 860 25.32 -13.07 -39.46
C GLN A 860 25.22 -14.15 -40.54
N ILE A 861 26.21 -14.20 -41.43
CA ILE A 861 26.33 -15.26 -42.44
C ILE A 861 27.02 -16.48 -41.81
N VAL A 862 26.39 -17.64 -41.87
CA VAL A 862 26.97 -18.92 -41.41
C VAL A 862 27.64 -19.64 -42.59
N PRO A 863 28.96 -19.92 -42.55
CA PRO A 863 29.65 -20.59 -43.65
C PRO A 863 29.30 -22.08 -43.75
N ASP A 864 29.25 -22.61 -44.97
CA ASP A 864 28.68 -23.92 -45.37
C ASP A 864 29.23 -25.18 -44.67
N ALA A 865 30.35 -25.03 -43.94
CA ALA A 865 31.12 -26.10 -43.30
C ALA A 865 31.11 -26.03 -41.76
N VAL A 866 30.43 -25.05 -41.15
CA VAL A 866 30.40 -24.85 -39.69
C VAL A 866 29.09 -25.38 -39.11
N THR A 867 29.17 -26.32 -38.16
CA THR A 867 28.01 -26.91 -37.47
C THR A 867 27.58 -26.12 -36.22
N SER A 868 28.10 -24.91 -36.05
CA SER A 868 27.83 -24.02 -34.93
C SER A 868 27.82 -22.55 -35.36
N PHE A 869 27.20 -21.71 -34.53
CA PHE A 869 27.20 -20.25 -34.68
C PHE A 869 27.61 -19.59 -33.37
N THR A 870 28.02 -18.32 -33.47
CA THR A 870 28.48 -17.51 -32.34
C THR A 870 28.02 -16.07 -32.53
N ILE A 871 27.07 -15.62 -31.72
CA ILE A 871 26.66 -14.22 -31.62
C ILE A 871 27.43 -13.62 -30.44
N THR A 872 28.35 -12.69 -30.73
CA THR A 872 29.03 -11.91 -29.69
C THR A 872 28.07 -10.84 -29.13
N LEU A 873 28.06 -10.67 -27.82
CA LEU A 873 27.30 -9.62 -27.14
C LEU A 873 28.16 -8.38 -26.86
N ARG A 874 27.51 -7.23 -26.82
CA ARG A 874 28.04 -5.97 -26.30
C ARG A 874 27.20 -5.54 -25.11
N ASN A 875 27.82 -4.99 -24.06
CA ASN A 875 27.09 -4.40 -22.93
C ASN A 875 27.76 -3.11 -22.48
N SER A 876 26.96 -2.04 -22.35
CA SER A 876 27.44 -0.70 -21.95
C SER A 876 26.66 -0.10 -20.77
N GLY A 877 25.96 -0.96 -20.02
CA GLY A 877 25.30 -0.63 -18.76
C GLY A 877 26.12 -1.10 -17.55
N ALA A 878 25.66 -0.73 -16.36
CA ALA A 878 26.28 -1.02 -15.07
C ALA A 878 26.39 -2.51 -14.76
N ARG A 879 25.33 -3.27 -15.05
CA ARG A 879 25.28 -4.72 -14.82
C ARG A 879 26.06 -5.44 -15.92
N ASN A 880 27.39 -5.43 -15.81
CA ASN A 880 28.34 -5.87 -16.84
C ASN A 880 29.57 -6.61 -16.28
N GLN A 881 29.38 -7.52 -15.33
CA GLN A 881 30.45 -8.36 -14.75
C GLN A 881 29.95 -9.80 -14.54
N LEU A 882 30.87 -10.78 -14.56
CA LEU A 882 30.54 -12.21 -14.36
C LEU A 882 30.12 -12.53 -12.92
N THR A 883 30.68 -11.84 -11.94
CA THR A 883 30.51 -12.11 -10.51
C THR A 883 30.55 -10.80 -9.72
N SER A 884 29.42 -10.42 -9.11
CA SER A 884 29.48 -9.44 -8.03
C SER A 884 30.10 -10.10 -6.79
N PRO A 885 30.98 -9.43 -6.04
CA PRO A 885 31.50 -9.95 -4.77
C PRO A 885 30.46 -10.04 -3.64
N ARG A 886 29.20 -9.66 -3.88
CA ARG A 886 28.18 -9.48 -2.83
C ARG A 886 26.78 -10.06 -3.12
N GLY A 887 26.27 -9.97 -4.35
CA GLY A 887 24.87 -10.34 -4.65
C GLY A 887 24.55 -10.84 -6.07
N ALA A 888 23.27 -11.15 -6.31
CA ALA A 888 22.74 -11.87 -7.48
C ALA A 888 22.68 -11.03 -8.78
N GLN A 889 23.84 -10.58 -9.24
CA GLN A 889 23.97 -9.47 -10.19
C GLN A 889 24.58 -9.81 -11.55
N THR A 890 24.84 -11.07 -11.86
CA THR A 890 25.31 -11.41 -13.22
C THR A 890 24.16 -11.18 -14.22
N PRO A 891 24.34 -10.44 -15.33
CA PRO A 891 23.29 -10.26 -16.32
C PRO A 891 23.09 -11.56 -17.11
N LEU A 892 21.84 -11.93 -17.35
CA LEU A 892 21.46 -13.08 -18.18
C LEU A 892 20.73 -12.68 -19.45
N VAL A 893 21.01 -13.42 -20.52
CA VAL A 893 20.29 -13.45 -21.79
C VAL A 893 19.91 -14.89 -22.08
N SER A 894 18.68 -15.16 -22.50
CA SER A 894 18.30 -16.48 -23.04
C SER A 894 17.99 -16.41 -24.53
N ALA A 895 18.25 -17.50 -25.26
CA ALA A 895 18.17 -17.55 -26.71
C ALA A 895 17.40 -18.76 -27.25
N TYR A 896 16.68 -18.58 -28.36
CA TYR A 896 15.74 -19.56 -28.94
C TYR A 896 15.70 -19.49 -30.47
N GLU A 897 15.30 -20.58 -31.14
CA GLU A 897 14.87 -20.53 -32.54
C GLU A 897 13.52 -19.80 -32.63
N LEU A 898 13.40 -18.84 -33.57
CA LEU A 898 12.18 -18.10 -33.82
C LEU A 898 11.57 -18.50 -35.17
N ALA A 899 10.42 -19.16 -35.14
CA ALA A 899 9.61 -19.40 -36.33
C ALA A 899 8.98 -18.06 -36.82
N PRO A 900 8.77 -17.85 -38.13
CA PRO A 900 8.05 -16.68 -38.65
C PRO A 900 6.66 -16.49 -38.01
N GLU A 901 5.98 -17.61 -37.74
CA GLU A 901 4.66 -17.70 -37.11
C GLU A 901 4.70 -17.46 -35.59
N GLY A 902 5.89 -17.44 -34.98
CA GLY A 902 6.13 -17.11 -33.58
C GLY A 902 6.16 -15.60 -33.28
N ARG A 903 5.54 -14.78 -34.12
CA ARG A 903 5.52 -13.31 -34.06
C ARG A 903 4.07 -12.80 -34.02
N SER A 904 3.71 -12.00 -33.02
CA SER A 904 2.42 -11.29 -32.98
C SER A 904 2.59 -9.79 -33.30
N PRO A 905 1.60 -9.12 -33.91
CA PRO A 905 1.51 -7.67 -33.98
C PRO A 905 0.94 -7.08 -32.69
N GLU A 906 1.35 -5.88 -32.30
CA GLU A 906 0.83 -5.19 -31.11
C GLU A 906 -0.68 -4.91 -31.23
N ILE A 907 -1.44 -5.26 -30.19
CA ILE A 907 -2.90 -5.13 -30.19
C ILE A 907 -3.28 -3.70 -29.78
N ALA A 908 -3.67 -2.91 -30.77
CA ALA A 908 -4.10 -1.53 -30.58
C ALA A 908 -5.34 -1.44 -29.66
N GLY A 909 -5.30 -0.51 -28.70
CA GLY A 909 -6.43 -0.22 -27.80
C GLY A 909 -6.46 -1.03 -26.49
N LEU A 910 -5.50 -1.93 -26.24
CA LEU A 910 -5.41 -2.61 -24.95
C LEU A 910 -5.13 -1.64 -23.78
N THR A 911 -5.78 -1.92 -22.65
CA THR A 911 -5.60 -1.14 -21.40
C THR A 911 -4.20 -1.37 -20.81
N PRO A 912 -3.71 -0.48 -19.93
CA PRO A 912 -2.47 -0.71 -19.19
C PRO A 912 -2.44 -2.02 -18.36
N ALA A 913 -3.60 -2.55 -17.97
CA ALA A 913 -3.72 -3.83 -17.24
C ALA A 913 -3.62 -5.06 -18.17
N LEU A 914 -4.10 -4.95 -19.42
CA LEU A 914 -4.07 -6.02 -20.42
C LEU A 914 -2.77 -6.05 -21.24
N ARG A 915 -2.12 -4.91 -21.51
CA ARG A 915 -0.90 -4.85 -22.34
C ARG A 915 0.28 -5.76 -21.93
N PRO A 916 0.52 -6.11 -20.65
CA PRO A 916 1.53 -7.10 -20.29
C PRO A 916 1.28 -8.51 -20.84
N ALA A 917 0.03 -8.82 -21.22
CA ALA A 917 -0.38 -10.07 -21.85
C ALA A 917 -0.38 -10.01 -23.40
N ASP A 918 -0.07 -8.85 -24.00
CA ASP A 918 0.08 -8.70 -25.46
C ASP A 918 1.42 -9.34 -25.91
N ILE A 919 1.38 -10.42 -26.71
CA ILE A 919 2.58 -11.19 -27.07
C ILE A 919 3.31 -10.50 -28.21
N ARG A 920 4.63 -10.39 -28.10
CA ARG A 920 5.50 -9.95 -29.19
C ARG A 920 6.14 -11.13 -29.92
N TYR A 921 6.80 -12.02 -29.18
CA TYR A 921 7.51 -13.17 -29.73
C TYR A 921 7.35 -14.44 -28.89
N VAL A 922 7.30 -15.58 -29.56
CA VAL A 922 7.43 -16.92 -29.00
C VAL A 922 8.51 -17.68 -29.76
N GLY A 923 9.59 -18.06 -29.07
CA GLY A 923 10.65 -18.92 -29.58
C GLY A 923 10.71 -20.26 -28.85
N VAL A 924 11.42 -21.23 -29.43
CA VAL A 924 11.60 -22.57 -28.85
C VAL A 924 13.04 -23.06 -29.04
N THR A 925 13.54 -23.88 -28.11
CA THR A 925 14.80 -24.62 -28.25
C THR A 925 14.76 -25.88 -27.38
N SER A 926 15.63 -26.86 -27.63
CA SER A 926 15.61 -28.16 -26.95
C SER A 926 17.00 -28.77 -26.85
N SER A 927 17.34 -29.48 -25.77
CA SER A 927 18.70 -30.04 -25.57
C SER A 927 19.15 -31.06 -26.63
N TYR A 928 18.22 -31.59 -27.41
CA TYR A 928 18.46 -32.67 -28.38
C TYR A 928 19.57 -32.38 -29.41
N PRO A 929 19.61 -31.27 -30.18
CA PRO A 929 20.66 -31.06 -31.18
C PRO A 929 22.06 -30.86 -30.60
N ALA A 930 22.19 -30.72 -29.27
CA ALA A 930 23.47 -30.63 -28.56
C ALA A 930 23.91 -31.95 -27.91
N ARG A 931 23.02 -32.94 -27.73
CA ARG A 931 23.29 -34.18 -26.97
C ARG A 931 22.67 -35.48 -27.50
N GLY A 932 21.76 -35.39 -28.46
CA GLY A 932 20.86 -36.48 -28.81
C GLY A 932 19.76 -36.67 -27.74
N TRP A 933 19.20 -37.87 -27.68
CA TRP A 933 18.09 -38.20 -26.78
C TRP A 933 18.60 -38.62 -25.39
N GLU A 934 18.27 -37.83 -24.36
CA GLU A 934 18.58 -38.14 -22.95
C GLU A 934 17.31 -38.56 -22.16
N GLY A 935 16.26 -39.04 -22.85
CA GLY A 935 15.00 -39.48 -22.22
C GLY A 935 14.27 -38.33 -21.54
N ASN A 936 13.88 -38.52 -20.27
CA ASN A 936 13.29 -37.47 -19.43
C ASN A 936 14.20 -36.25 -19.24
N ASN A 937 15.50 -36.35 -19.53
CA ASN A 937 16.46 -35.23 -19.46
C ASN A 937 16.58 -34.49 -20.80
N THR A 938 15.80 -34.87 -21.82
CA THR A 938 15.70 -34.12 -23.08
C THR A 938 14.81 -32.89 -22.85
N VAL A 939 15.42 -31.78 -22.43
CA VAL A 939 14.72 -30.54 -22.03
C VAL A 939 14.22 -29.76 -23.25
N ILE A 940 13.03 -29.18 -23.15
CA ILE A 940 12.44 -28.26 -24.12
C ILE A 940 12.16 -26.94 -23.40
N PHE A 941 12.58 -25.83 -24.00
CA PHE A 941 12.44 -24.49 -23.45
C PHE A 941 11.65 -23.62 -24.43
N PHE A 942 10.64 -22.91 -23.92
CA PHE A 942 9.90 -21.90 -24.65
C PHE A 942 10.32 -20.51 -24.16
N GLY A 943 10.67 -19.62 -25.09
CA GLY A 943 11.01 -18.23 -24.81
C GLY A 943 9.86 -17.32 -25.20
N MET A 944 9.49 -16.40 -24.31
CA MET A 944 8.32 -15.53 -24.45
C MET A 944 8.72 -14.07 -24.24
N ALA A 945 8.13 -13.20 -25.05
CA ALA A 945 8.27 -11.75 -24.97
C ALA A 945 6.91 -11.08 -25.14
N GLY A 946 6.58 -10.12 -24.29
CA GLY A 946 5.42 -9.24 -24.44
C GLY A 946 5.77 -7.85 -24.99
N TYR A 947 4.75 -7.07 -25.36
CA TYR A 947 4.89 -5.67 -25.76
C TYR A 947 5.03 -4.69 -24.58
N ALA A 948 4.58 -5.08 -23.38
CA ALA A 948 4.78 -4.33 -22.15
C ALA A 948 5.28 -5.24 -21.01
N ALA A 949 5.84 -4.63 -19.96
CA ALA A 949 6.25 -5.36 -18.76
C ALA A 949 5.11 -5.47 -17.74
N TRP A 950 5.02 -6.64 -17.10
CA TRP A 950 4.26 -6.82 -15.87
C TRP A 950 5.04 -6.27 -14.67
N ALA A 951 4.36 -5.73 -13.65
CA ALA A 951 5.03 -5.33 -12.42
C ALA A 951 5.36 -6.57 -11.57
N THR A 952 4.40 -7.49 -11.44
CA THR A 952 4.58 -8.84 -10.86
C THR A 952 4.16 -9.95 -11.84
N PRO A 953 4.89 -11.08 -11.90
CA PRO A 953 4.54 -12.27 -12.69
C PRO A 953 3.11 -12.76 -12.55
N ASN A 954 2.50 -12.51 -11.39
CA ASN A 954 1.13 -12.90 -11.15
C ASN A 954 0.12 -12.10 -12.01
N GLU A 955 0.51 -11.10 -12.80
CA GLU A 955 -0.42 -10.36 -13.67
C GLU A 955 -0.77 -11.07 -14.98
N VAL A 956 0.09 -11.98 -15.46
CA VAL A 956 -0.02 -12.60 -16.79
C VAL A 956 0.11 -14.12 -16.71
N GLN A 957 -0.79 -14.86 -17.38
CA GLN A 957 -0.60 -16.28 -17.67
C GLN A 957 -0.31 -16.47 -19.16
N TYR A 958 0.80 -17.11 -19.48
CA TYR A 958 1.09 -17.74 -20.76
C TYR A 958 0.74 -19.23 -20.66
N ARG A 959 -0.14 -19.72 -21.53
CA ARG A 959 -0.54 -21.13 -21.64
C ARG A 959 -0.02 -21.67 -22.98
N VAL A 960 1.02 -22.51 -22.94
CA VAL A 960 1.54 -23.24 -24.11
C VAL A 960 0.75 -24.53 -24.25
N TYR A 961 -0.12 -24.60 -25.25
CA TYR A 961 -0.84 -25.81 -25.62
C TYR A 961 0.02 -26.62 -26.59
N ILE A 962 0.15 -27.93 -26.36
CA ILE A 962 1.04 -28.83 -27.10
C ILE A 962 0.28 -30.07 -27.54
N SER A 963 0.42 -30.44 -28.82
CA SER A 963 0.02 -31.75 -29.38
C SER A 963 1.23 -32.49 -29.90
N THR A 964 1.22 -33.80 -29.73
CA THR A 964 2.26 -34.76 -30.14
C THR A 964 1.73 -35.77 -31.15
N THR A 965 0.40 -36.00 -31.18
CA THR A 965 -0.24 -37.03 -31.99
C THR A 965 -0.41 -36.68 -33.47
N GLY A 966 -0.53 -35.39 -33.82
CA GLY A 966 -0.75 -34.91 -35.20
C GLY A 966 0.46 -34.96 -36.14
N SER A 967 1.65 -35.31 -35.65
CA SER A 967 2.92 -35.23 -36.39
C SER A 967 3.08 -36.22 -37.58
N GLY A 968 2.00 -36.90 -37.98
CA GLY A 968 1.96 -38.08 -38.86
C GLY A 968 1.23 -37.95 -40.21
N GLY A 969 0.81 -36.75 -40.63
CA GLY A 969 0.58 -36.44 -42.06
C GLY A 969 -0.87 -36.28 -42.56
N SER A 970 -1.07 -35.28 -43.43
CA SER A 970 -2.23 -35.06 -44.33
C SER A 970 -3.64 -34.93 -43.72
N GLY A 971 -3.79 -34.86 -42.40
CA GLY A 971 -5.05 -34.53 -41.72
C GLY A 971 -5.42 -33.03 -41.79
N PRO A 972 -6.66 -32.66 -41.41
CA PRO A 972 -7.06 -31.26 -41.22
C PRO A 972 -6.38 -30.65 -39.96
N PRO A 973 -6.38 -29.31 -39.79
CA PRO A 973 -5.55 -28.62 -38.79
C PRO A 973 -5.99 -28.73 -37.32
N ASP A 974 -6.97 -29.59 -37.02
CA ASP A 974 -7.71 -29.63 -35.75
C ASP A 974 -7.07 -30.56 -34.71
N ASP A 975 -5.74 -30.48 -34.57
CA ASP A 975 -4.97 -31.22 -33.55
C ASP A 975 -5.40 -30.79 -32.14
N ILE A 976 -6.09 -31.68 -31.43
CA ILE A 976 -6.49 -31.46 -30.03
C ILE A 976 -5.22 -31.50 -29.16
N PRO A 977 -4.86 -30.43 -28.41
CA PRO A 977 -3.68 -30.44 -27.58
C PRO A 977 -3.83 -31.44 -26.42
N GLU A 978 -2.84 -32.32 -26.24
CA GLU A 978 -2.85 -33.29 -25.14
C GLU A 978 -2.14 -32.76 -23.88
N PHE A 979 -1.47 -31.60 -23.96
CA PHE A 979 -0.75 -31.00 -22.84
C PHE A 979 -0.89 -29.48 -22.80
N MET A 980 -0.75 -28.91 -21.60
CA MET A 980 -0.64 -27.47 -21.35
C MET A 980 0.50 -27.19 -20.37
N LEU A 981 1.46 -26.36 -20.77
CA LEU A 981 2.50 -25.79 -19.90
C LEU A 981 2.15 -24.34 -19.58
N VAL A 982 2.10 -23.98 -18.30
CA VAL A 982 1.60 -22.68 -17.82
C VAL A 982 2.48 -22.11 -16.70
N ASN A 983 2.55 -20.77 -16.60
CA ASN A 983 3.13 -20.12 -15.42
C ASN A 983 2.12 -19.82 -14.33
N THR A 984 2.55 -19.94 -13.07
CA THR A 984 1.73 -19.61 -11.90
C THR A 984 2.62 -19.39 -10.68
N SER A 985 2.02 -19.19 -9.50
CA SER A 985 2.70 -19.21 -8.19
C SER A 985 2.29 -20.47 -7.41
N ILE A 986 3.06 -20.91 -6.41
CA ILE A 986 2.67 -22.13 -5.68
C ILE A 986 1.37 -21.96 -4.88
N GLY A 987 1.20 -20.84 -4.17
CA GLY A 987 -0.04 -20.53 -3.43
C GLY A 987 -1.26 -20.36 -4.34
N ALA A 988 -1.05 -20.17 -5.65
CA ALA A 988 -2.11 -20.11 -6.65
C ALA A 988 -2.66 -21.51 -7.05
N ILE A 989 -1.96 -22.61 -6.74
CA ILE A 989 -2.35 -23.99 -7.08
C ILE A 989 -2.40 -24.97 -5.89
N LEU A 990 -1.73 -24.66 -4.77
CA LEU A 990 -1.80 -25.43 -3.52
C LEU A 990 -2.74 -24.75 -2.50
N PRO A 991 -3.70 -25.47 -1.89
CA PRO A 991 -4.53 -24.92 -0.81
C PRO A 991 -3.68 -24.69 0.45
N ILE A 992 -3.87 -23.55 1.13
CA ILE A 992 -3.06 -23.18 2.29
C ILE A 992 -3.65 -23.79 3.59
N PRO A 993 -2.97 -24.74 4.25
CA PRO A 993 -3.54 -25.48 5.37
C PRO A 993 -3.97 -24.59 6.55
N GLY A 994 -5.15 -24.84 7.11
CA GLY A 994 -5.62 -24.17 8.33
C GLY A 994 -5.99 -22.69 8.19
N THR A 995 -6.07 -22.15 6.97
CA THR A 995 -6.53 -20.77 6.72
C THR A 995 -8.04 -20.67 6.53
N GLY A 996 -8.64 -21.66 5.85
CA GLY A 996 -10.06 -21.68 5.42
C GLY A 996 -10.28 -21.10 4.02
N ASP A 997 -9.27 -20.43 3.48
CA ASP A 997 -9.29 -19.68 2.23
C ASP A 997 -8.96 -20.55 0.99
N ALA A 998 -9.35 -20.05 -0.17
CA ALA A 998 -8.90 -20.58 -1.46
C ALA A 998 -7.43 -20.19 -1.75
N THR A 999 -6.91 -20.64 -2.90
CA THR A 999 -5.55 -20.36 -3.36
C THR A 999 -5.24 -18.84 -3.42
N ARG A 1000 -4.12 -18.44 -2.83
CA ARG A 1000 -3.63 -17.04 -2.78
C ARG A 1000 -2.29 -16.94 -3.52
N PRO A 1001 -2.21 -16.25 -4.68
CA PRO A 1001 -0.94 -16.08 -5.38
C PRO A 1001 0.09 -15.29 -4.58
N ASP A 1002 1.32 -15.79 -4.59
CA ASP A 1002 2.50 -15.36 -3.83
C ASP A 1002 3.69 -15.05 -4.77
N ASP A 1003 4.88 -14.81 -4.23
CA ASP A 1003 6.13 -14.57 -4.98
C ASP A 1003 7.01 -15.82 -5.13
N THR A 1004 6.40 -17.01 -5.22
CA THR A 1004 7.07 -18.29 -5.51
C THR A 1004 6.68 -18.83 -6.90
N PHE A 1005 7.18 -18.18 -7.95
CA PHE A 1005 6.79 -18.45 -9.33
C PHE A 1005 7.27 -19.82 -9.85
N ARG A 1006 6.42 -20.50 -10.63
CA ARG A 1006 6.62 -21.88 -11.13
C ARG A 1006 6.15 -22.06 -12.58
N SER A 1007 6.80 -22.98 -13.28
CA SER A 1007 6.33 -23.59 -14.52
C SER A 1007 5.58 -24.89 -14.18
N VAL A 1008 4.39 -25.10 -14.74
CA VAL A 1008 3.51 -26.24 -14.41
C VAL A 1008 3.00 -26.91 -15.68
N LEU A 1009 3.21 -28.22 -15.80
CA LEU A 1009 2.78 -29.03 -16.94
C LEU A 1009 1.59 -29.91 -16.54
N TYR A 1010 0.48 -29.74 -17.24
CA TYR A 1010 -0.69 -30.61 -17.18
C TYR A 1010 -0.83 -31.41 -18.48
N ARG A 1011 -1.37 -32.64 -18.37
CA ARG A 1011 -1.99 -33.38 -19.46
C ARG A 1011 -3.47 -33.02 -19.52
N ILE A 1012 -3.96 -32.71 -20.71
CA ILE A 1012 -5.37 -32.53 -21.03
C ILE A 1012 -5.93 -33.93 -21.32
N GLN A 1013 -6.97 -34.33 -20.58
CA GLN A 1013 -7.68 -35.58 -20.79
C GLN A 1013 -8.73 -35.44 -21.91
N PRO A 1014 -9.21 -36.55 -22.51
CA PRO A 1014 -10.23 -36.50 -23.57
C PRO A 1014 -11.58 -35.88 -23.17
N ASP A 1015 -11.85 -35.73 -21.87
CA ASP A 1015 -13.02 -35.04 -21.32
C ASP A 1015 -12.77 -33.55 -20.97
N GLY A 1016 -11.57 -33.04 -21.26
CA GLY A 1016 -11.12 -31.68 -20.95
C GLY A 1016 -10.59 -31.50 -19.51
N THR A 1017 -10.58 -32.54 -18.67
CA THR A 1017 -9.98 -32.44 -17.33
C THR A 1017 -8.45 -32.37 -17.38
N LEU A 1018 -7.84 -31.81 -16.33
CA LEU A 1018 -6.38 -31.66 -16.24
C LEU A 1018 -5.78 -32.64 -15.23
N GLN A 1019 -4.84 -33.47 -15.70
CA GLN A 1019 -3.95 -34.25 -14.85
C GLN A 1019 -2.60 -33.53 -14.74
N LEU A 1020 -2.17 -33.16 -13.53
CA LEU A 1020 -0.82 -32.62 -13.32
C LEU A 1020 0.24 -33.67 -13.65
N LEU A 1021 1.31 -33.26 -14.33
CA LEU A 1021 2.49 -34.10 -14.61
C LEU A 1021 3.79 -33.59 -13.97
N ARG A 1022 4.04 -32.27 -13.96
CA ARG A 1022 5.28 -31.69 -13.44
C ARG A 1022 5.06 -30.28 -12.89
N ILE A 1023 5.77 -29.94 -11.81
CA ILE A 1023 6.05 -28.57 -11.38
C ILE A 1023 7.57 -28.36 -11.48
N ALA A 1024 8.01 -27.19 -11.96
CA ALA A 1024 9.41 -26.81 -12.08
C ALA A 1024 9.63 -25.33 -11.70
N ASP A 1025 10.88 -24.95 -11.40
CA ASP A 1025 11.25 -23.54 -11.25
C ASP A 1025 11.02 -22.77 -12.56
N TRP A 1026 10.46 -21.57 -12.43
CA TRP A 1026 9.78 -20.88 -13.53
C TRP A 1026 10.65 -20.75 -14.79
N ASN A 1027 11.78 -20.06 -14.65
CA ASN A 1027 12.77 -19.84 -15.70
C ASN A 1027 13.86 -20.93 -15.78
N PHE A 1028 13.75 -22.04 -15.04
CA PHE A 1028 14.87 -22.97 -14.74
C PHE A 1028 16.08 -22.30 -14.01
N VAL A 1029 15.96 -21.02 -13.66
CA VAL A 1029 16.87 -20.26 -12.78
C VAL A 1029 16.21 -20.15 -11.41
N PRO A 1030 16.80 -20.70 -10.33
CA PRO A 1030 16.23 -20.62 -8.99
C PRO A 1030 16.26 -19.19 -8.43
N PRO A 1031 15.40 -18.84 -7.46
CA PRO A 1031 15.30 -17.48 -6.94
C PRO A 1031 16.57 -16.98 -6.22
N PRO A 1032 16.76 -15.65 -6.08
CA PRO A 1032 17.93 -15.05 -5.45
C PRO A 1032 18.20 -15.50 -4.00
N THR A 1033 17.16 -15.98 -3.30
CA THR A 1033 17.25 -16.57 -1.95
C THR A 1033 17.96 -17.93 -1.91
N VAL A 1034 18.14 -18.58 -3.07
CA VAL A 1034 18.84 -19.86 -3.26
C VAL A 1034 20.10 -19.67 -4.10
N SER A 1035 20.07 -18.76 -5.07
CA SER A 1035 21.18 -18.44 -5.99
C SER A 1035 21.68 -17.01 -5.73
N PRO A 1036 22.77 -16.82 -4.97
CA PRO A 1036 23.31 -15.48 -4.69
C PRO A 1036 24.12 -14.89 -5.88
N PHE A 1037 24.03 -15.48 -7.08
CA PHE A 1037 24.79 -15.05 -8.26
C PHE A 1037 23.90 -14.79 -9.48
N LEU A 1038 22.82 -15.58 -9.64
CA LEU A 1038 21.96 -15.63 -10.82
C LEU A 1038 20.51 -15.41 -10.41
N ASP A 1039 19.82 -14.58 -11.18
CA ASP A 1039 18.38 -14.36 -11.13
C ASP A 1039 17.85 -14.22 -12.56
N SER A 1040 16.52 -14.19 -12.72
CA SER A 1040 15.82 -13.82 -13.96
C SER A 1040 15.13 -12.46 -13.87
N ALA A 1041 15.27 -11.73 -12.76
CA ALA A 1041 14.62 -10.45 -12.46
C ALA A 1041 13.12 -10.42 -12.81
N PRO A 1042 12.30 -11.33 -12.24
CA PRO A 1042 10.94 -11.60 -12.70
C PRO A 1042 9.93 -10.46 -12.49
N PHE A 1043 10.25 -9.46 -11.68
CA PHE A 1043 9.45 -8.25 -11.49
C PHE A 1043 9.85 -7.15 -12.47
N GLU A 1044 8.90 -6.33 -12.95
CA GLU A 1044 9.13 -5.21 -13.89
C GLU A 1044 9.83 -5.65 -15.19
N THR A 1045 9.41 -6.78 -15.75
CA THR A 1045 10.00 -7.40 -16.95
C THR A 1045 8.92 -7.78 -17.96
N SER A 1046 9.30 -7.91 -19.23
CA SER A 1046 8.44 -8.30 -20.35
C SER A 1046 8.89 -9.60 -21.02
N VAL A 1047 9.82 -10.33 -20.40
CA VAL A 1047 10.42 -11.55 -20.98
C VAL A 1047 10.44 -12.71 -19.99
N LEU A 1048 10.31 -13.92 -20.54
CA LEU A 1048 10.11 -15.14 -19.77
C LEU A 1048 10.63 -16.38 -20.51
N ALA A 1049 11.07 -17.39 -19.76
CA ALA A 1049 11.28 -18.75 -20.22
C ALA A 1049 10.35 -19.72 -19.47
N LEU A 1050 9.72 -20.67 -20.18
CA LEU A 1050 9.07 -21.85 -19.59
C LEU A 1050 9.83 -23.12 -19.98
N VAL A 1051 9.72 -24.17 -19.15
CA VAL A 1051 10.50 -25.41 -19.29
C VAL A 1051 9.64 -26.67 -19.14
N THR A 1052 9.87 -27.65 -20.01
CA THR A 1052 9.33 -29.02 -19.93
C THR A 1052 10.39 -30.02 -20.44
N THR A 1053 10.11 -31.33 -20.43
CA THR A 1053 10.98 -32.31 -21.08
C THR A 1053 10.18 -33.25 -21.98
N ALA A 1054 10.83 -33.74 -23.04
CA ALA A 1054 10.20 -34.54 -24.09
C ALA A 1054 9.56 -35.83 -23.55
N GLY A 1055 10.14 -36.43 -22.51
CA GLY A 1055 9.61 -37.63 -21.86
C GLY A 1055 8.25 -37.45 -21.18
N PHE A 1056 7.98 -36.31 -20.52
CA PHE A 1056 6.66 -36.03 -19.94
C PHE A 1056 5.59 -35.80 -21.03
N LEU A 1057 6.00 -35.28 -22.20
CA LEU A 1057 5.15 -35.16 -23.38
C LEU A 1057 4.92 -36.51 -24.12
N GLY A 1058 5.61 -37.59 -23.72
CA GLY A 1058 5.50 -38.88 -24.39
C GLY A 1058 6.22 -38.99 -25.74
N LEU A 1059 7.04 -37.99 -26.10
CA LEU A 1059 7.87 -37.99 -27.31
C LEU A 1059 8.95 -39.08 -27.23
N SER A 1060 9.51 -39.48 -28.38
CA SER A 1060 10.56 -40.51 -28.47
C SER A 1060 11.62 -40.15 -29.52
N PRO A 1061 12.75 -40.89 -29.63
CA PRO A 1061 13.73 -40.68 -30.72
C PRO A 1061 13.12 -40.85 -32.12
N ASP A 1062 12.09 -41.69 -32.24
CA ASP A 1062 11.41 -42.03 -33.49
C ASP A 1062 10.31 -41.01 -33.81
N ALA A 1063 9.57 -40.57 -32.79
CA ALA A 1063 8.59 -39.48 -32.82
C ALA A 1063 9.00 -38.28 -31.92
N PRO A 1064 9.98 -37.45 -32.36
CA PRO A 1064 10.48 -36.28 -31.64
C PRO A 1064 9.88 -34.97 -32.20
N VAL A 1065 8.62 -34.99 -32.63
CA VAL A 1065 7.95 -33.87 -33.29
C VAL A 1065 6.69 -33.51 -32.52
N PHE A 1066 6.48 -32.22 -32.27
CA PHE A 1066 5.27 -31.71 -31.64
C PHE A 1066 4.79 -30.42 -32.33
N SER A 1067 3.50 -30.14 -32.23
CA SER A 1067 2.89 -28.87 -32.62
C SER A 1067 2.47 -28.09 -31.37
N TYR A 1068 2.63 -26.77 -31.37
CA TYR A 1068 2.26 -25.94 -30.22
C TYR A 1068 1.66 -24.58 -30.61
N TYR A 1069 0.87 -24.01 -29.71
CA TYR A 1069 0.47 -22.61 -29.75
C TYR A 1069 0.47 -22.02 -28.34
N VAL A 1070 0.58 -20.71 -28.24
CA VAL A 1070 0.57 -19.98 -26.96
C VAL A 1070 -0.65 -19.09 -26.91
N GLU A 1071 -1.33 -19.08 -25.77
CA GLU A 1071 -2.36 -18.09 -25.45
C GLU A 1071 -1.98 -17.32 -24.19
N THR A 1072 -2.30 -16.03 -24.14
CA THR A 1072 -2.09 -15.19 -22.96
C THR A 1072 -3.38 -14.73 -22.33
N TYR A 1073 -3.36 -14.58 -21.01
CA TYR A 1073 -4.48 -14.18 -20.18
C TYR A 1073 -4.00 -13.17 -19.12
N ALA A 1074 -4.81 -12.15 -18.81
CA ALA A 1074 -4.51 -11.16 -17.76
C ALA A 1074 -5.32 -11.43 -16.47
N ARG A 1075 -4.81 -11.02 -15.30
CA ARG A 1075 -5.40 -11.40 -13.99
C ARG A 1075 -6.58 -10.54 -13.51
N ASP A 1076 -7.35 -9.91 -14.38
CA ASP A 1076 -8.38 -8.92 -13.95
C ASP A 1076 -9.67 -9.53 -13.33
N ALA A 1077 -9.56 -10.73 -12.74
CA ALA A 1077 -10.54 -11.32 -11.83
C ALA A 1077 -9.89 -12.13 -10.68
N GLY A 1078 -8.55 -12.19 -10.60
CA GLY A 1078 -7.87 -13.30 -9.92
C GLY A 1078 -7.99 -14.65 -10.66
N ARG A 1079 -8.79 -14.70 -11.75
CA ARG A 1079 -9.21 -15.90 -12.47
C ARG A 1079 -8.77 -15.98 -13.94
N PHE A 1080 -7.88 -15.13 -14.47
CA PHE A 1080 -7.32 -15.26 -15.84
C PHE A 1080 -8.29 -15.81 -16.92
N THR A 1081 -9.47 -15.18 -17.05
CA THR A 1081 -10.62 -15.70 -17.81
C THR A 1081 -10.69 -15.19 -19.24
N GLU A 1082 -10.26 -13.95 -19.49
CA GLU A 1082 -10.16 -13.41 -20.85
C GLU A 1082 -8.81 -13.75 -21.48
N ARG A 1083 -8.84 -14.34 -22.69
CA ARG A 1083 -7.67 -14.49 -23.55
C ARG A 1083 -7.38 -13.16 -24.25
N VAL A 1084 -6.18 -12.64 -24.07
CA VAL A 1084 -5.72 -11.36 -24.64
C VAL A 1084 -5.12 -11.55 -26.04
N ASP A 1085 -4.20 -12.52 -26.21
CA ASP A 1085 -3.59 -12.84 -27.52
C ASP A 1085 -3.41 -14.36 -27.72
N ARG A 1086 -3.16 -14.78 -28.96
CA ARG A 1086 -2.83 -16.15 -29.37
C ARG A 1086 -1.76 -16.14 -30.47
N VAL A 1087 -0.64 -16.83 -30.23
CA VAL A 1087 0.47 -17.00 -31.20
C VAL A 1087 0.63 -18.48 -31.57
N PRO A 1088 0.53 -18.86 -32.86
CA PRO A 1088 0.08 -18.04 -33.99
C PRO A 1088 -1.43 -17.74 -33.89
N SER A 1089 -1.92 -16.71 -34.56
CA SER A 1089 -3.34 -16.30 -34.49
C SER A 1089 -4.33 -17.38 -34.95
N SER A 1090 -3.89 -18.31 -35.81
CA SER A 1090 -4.61 -19.52 -36.20
C SER A 1090 -3.65 -20.70 -36.39
N GLY A 1091 -4.09 -21.93 -36.14
CA GLY A 1091 -3.26 -23.14 -36.27
C GLY A 1091 -2.24 -23.28 -35.13
N ALA A 1092 -1.10 -23.91 -35.42
CA ALA A 1092 -0.01 -24.20 -34.48
C ALA A 1092 1.35 -24.19 -35.19
N ILE A 1093 2.44 -24.01 -34.43
CA ILE A 1093 3.84 -24.10 -34.90
C ILE A 1093 4.31 -25.54 -34.67
N THR A 1094 4.77 -26.22 -35.73
CA THR A 1094 5.40 -27.54 -35.60
C THR A 1094 6.91 -27.41 -35.37
N TYR A 1095 7.44 -28.15 -34.40
CA TYR A 1095 8.86 -28.21 -34.07
C TYR A 1095 9.32 -29.67 -33.95
N ASP A 1096 10.37 -30.02 -34.69
CA ASP A 1096 11.06 -31.33 -34.64
C ASP A 1096 12.40 -31.17 -33.93
N LEU A 1097 12.57 -31.88 -32.80
CA LEU A 1097 13.82 -31.82 -32.02
C LEU A 1097 15.04 -32.30 -32.84
N ARG A 1098 14.86 -33.08 -33.93
CA ARG A 1098 15.95 -33.50 -34.84
C ARG A 1098 16.31 -32.47 -35.90
N SER A 1099 15.34 -31.70 -36.40
CA SER A 1099 15.51 -30.78 -37.54
C SER A 1099 15.29 -29.30 -37.23
N ALA A 1100 15.38 -28.93 -35.95
CA ALA A 1100 15.70 -27.56 -35.53
C ALA A 1100 16.85 -27.00 -36.39
N ALA A 1101 16.65 -25.82 -36.96
CA ALA A 1101 17.63 -25.13 -37.79
C ALA A 1101 18.82 -24.66 -36.94
N VAL A 1102 18.56 -24.21 -35.70
CA VAL A 1102 19.57 -23.73 -34.76
C VAL A 1102 19.22 -24.06 -33.31
N ALA A 1103 20.19 -24.50 -32.52
CA ALA A 1103 20.02 -24.73 -31.08
C ALA A 1103 20.99 -23.85 -30.27
N PRO A 1104 20.60 -22.60 -29.93
CA PRO A 1104 21.34 -21.76 -28.98
C PRO A 1104 21.31 -22.40 -27.58
N LEU A 1105 22.36 -23.14 -27.24
CA LEU A 1105 22.44 -23.87 -25.98
C LEU A 1105 23.83 -23.77 -25.37
N ASN A 1106 23.83 -23.26 -24.14
CA ASN A 1106 25.00 -23.20 -23.31
C ASN A 1106 25.26 -24.57 -22.66
N THR A 1107 26.34 -25.22 -23.07
CA THR A 1107 26.84 -26.47 -22.48
C THR A 1107 27.92 -26.24 -21.43
N SER A 1108 28.27 -24.98 -21.14
CA SER A 1108 29.32 -24.62 -20.18
C SER A 1108 28.83 -24.77 -18.74
N PRO A 1109 29.56 -25.48 -17.86
CA PRO A 1109 29.25 -25.49 -16.42
C PRO A 1109 29.50 -24.13 -15.75
N ALA A 1110 30.14 -23.17 -16.44
CA ALA A 1110 30.51 -21.88 -15.88
C ALA A 1110 29.33 -20.92 -15.65
N THR A 1111 28.16 -21.13 -16.28
CA THR A 1111 26.97 -20.29 -16.04
C THR A 1111 26.25 -20.60 -14.74
N GLY A 1112 26.52 -21.72 -14.07
CA GLY A 1112 26.01 -22.01 -12.72
C GLY A 1112 24.49 -22.19 -12.59
N VAL A 1113 23.74 -22.20 -13.69
CA VAL A 1113 22.28 -22.40 -13.71
C VAL A 1113 21.96 -23.85 -13.31
N VAL A 1114 21.75 -24.04 -12.01
CA VAL A 1114 21.58 -25.33 -11.32
C VAL A 1114 22.88 -26.17 -11.31
N ARG A 1115 23.01 -27.07 -10.33
CA ARG A 1115 24.08 -28.09 -10.26
C ARG A 1115 23.96 -29.20 -11.31
N SER A 1116 22.95 -29.12 -12.19
CA SER A 1116 22.71 -30.11 -13.24
C SER A 1116 23.85 -30.07 -14.27
N ARG A 1117 24.09 -31.20 -14.94
CA ARG A 1117 25.02 -31.25 -16.08
C ARG A 1117 24.32 -30.92 -17.41
N LEU A 1118 23.14 -30.29 -17.41
CA LEU A 1118 22.27 -30.17 -18.58
C LEU A 1118 22.55 -28.88 -19.39
N PRO A 1119 22.37 -28.88 -20.72
CA PRO A 1119 22.43 -27.66 -21.52
C PRO A 1119 21.24 -26.75 -21.20
N THR A 1120 21.47 -25.43 -21.17
CA THR A 1120 20.40 -24.43 -20.94
C THR A 1120 20.43 -23.34 -22.03
N PRO A 1121 19.32 -22.63 -22.29
CA PRO A 1121 19.31 -21.51 -23.23
C PRO A 1121 19.95 -20.24 -22.66
N PHE A 1122 20.50 -20.27 -21.43
CA PHE A 1122 20.96 -19.09 -20.69
C PHE A 1122 22.46 -18.83 -20.86
N PHE A 1123 22.79 -17.57 -21.18
CA PHE A 1123 24.13 -17.05 -21.40
C PHE A 1123 24.34 -15.79 -20.56
N PHE A 1124 25.59 -15.43 -20.30
CA PHE A 1124 25.94 -14.18 -19.63
C PHE A 1124 25.77 -12.99 -20.58
N GLY A 1125 25.04 -11.96 -20.16
CA GLY A 1125 24.78 -10.73 -20.92
C GLY A 1125 25.88 -9.67 -20.81
N ILE A 1126 27.14 -10.04 -20.60
CA ILE A 1126 28.25 -9.08 -20.44
C ILE A 1126 28.92 -8.75 -21.78
N ASP A 1127 29.72 -7.69 -21.80
CA ASP A 1127 30.49 -7.27 -22.97
C ASP A 1127 31.51 -8.34 -23.39
N GLY A 1128 31.54 -8.68 -24.68
CA GLY A 1128 32.40 -9.73 -25.20
C GLY A 1128 31.96 -11.16 -24.88
N ALA A 1129 30.85 -11.37 -24.13
CA ALA A 1129 30.25 -12.69 -23.99
C ALA A 1129 29.73 -13.22 -25.34
N GLN A 1130 29.50 -14.53 -25.40
CA GLN A 1130 29.11 -15.21 -26.63
C GLN A 1130 27.90 -16.12 -26.39
N ILE A 1131 26.86 -15.90 -27.18
CA ILE A 1131 25.77 -16.86 -27.37
C ILE A 1131 26.23 -17.83 -28.44
N VAL A 1132 26.35 -19.11 -28.06
CA VAL A 1132 26.86 -20.18 -28.91
C VAL A 1132 25.78 -21.24 -29.07
N GLY A 1133 25.63 -21.77 -30.28
CA GLY A 1133 24.68 -22.85 -30.55
C GLY A 1133 25.09 -23.71 -31.73
N THR A 1134 24.41 -24.84 -31.94
CA THR A 1134 24.58 -25.67 -33.13
C THR A 1134 23.74 -25.15 -34.30
N VAL A 1135 24.15 -25.47 -35.53
CA VAL A 1135 23.43 -25.15 -36.78
C VAL A 1135 23.21 -26.42 -37.58
N ASN A 1136 21.97 -26.69 -37.98
CA ASN A 1136 21.66 -27.67 -39.00
C ASN A 1136 21.82 -27.02 -40.38
N GLN A 1137 22.98 -27.22 -41.00
CA GLN A 1137 23.36 -26.59 -42.27
C GLN A 1137 22.40 -26.92 -43.43
N ASP A 1138 21.82 -28.13 -43.45
CA ASP A 1138 20.93 -28.54 -44.54
C ASP A 1138 19.54 -27.91 -44.39
N VAL A 1139 19.01 -27.84 -43.17
CA VAL A 1139 17.77 -27.10 -42.87
C VAL A 1139 17.96 -25.60 -43.10
N LEU A 1140 19.07 -25.00 -42.64
CA LEU A 1140 19.36 -23.58 -42.85
C LEU A 1140 19.56 -23.25 -44.34
N ALA A 1141 20.13 -24.15 -45.14
CA ALA A 1141 20.24 -23.97 -46.59
C ALA A 1141 18.88 -24.00 -47.30
N VAL A 1142 17.95 -24.85 -46.85
CA VAL A 1142 16.57 -24.89 -47.37
C VAL A 1142 15.78 -23.65 -46.95
N ARG A 1143 15.82 -23.25 -45.66
CA ARG A 1143 15.14 -22.04 -45.15
C ARG A 1143 15.79 -20.74 -45.64
N ARG A 1144 17.04 -20.79 -46.11
CA ARG A 1144 17.95 -19.68 -46.50
C ARG A 1144 18.37 -18.76 -45.35
N MET A 1145 17.47 -18.48 -44.41
CA MET A 1145 17.71 -17.74 -43.18
C MET A 1145 16.97 -18.39 -42.00
N GLN A 1146 17.45 -18.13 -40.79
CA GLN A 1146 16.80 -18.50 -39.55
C GLN A 1146 16.98 -17.38 -38.52
N ASP A 1147 15.90 -16.95 -37.88
CA ASP A 1147 15.95 -15.98 -36.80
C ASP A 1147 16.21 -16.65 -35.45
N VAL A 1148 17.03 -15.99 -34.63
CA VAL A 1148 17.29 -16.31 -33.22
C VAL A 1148 16.68 -15.20 -32.35
N LEU A 1149 15.72 -15.57 -31.49
CA LEU A 1149 15.15 -14.67 -30.49
C LEU A 1149 16.09 -14.57 -29.28
N LEU A 1150 16.44 -13.35 -28.87
CA LEU A 1150 17.23 -13.05 -27.68
C LEU A 1150 16.37 -12.32 -26.64
N LEU A 1151 16.35 -12.86 -25.41
CA LEU A 1151 15.62 -12.33 -24.28
C LEU A 1151 16.60 -11.85 -23.20
N HIS A 1152 16.78 -10.54 -23.09
CA HIS A 1152 17.73 -9.88 -22.19
C HIS A 1152 17.07 -9.57 -20.83
N HIS A 1153 17.02 -10.56 -19.94
CA HIS A 1153 16.33 -10.53 -18.64
C HIS A 1153 16.63 -9.32 -17.74
N HIS A 1154 17.79 -8.67 -17.94
CA HIS A 1154 18.26 -7.57 -17.08
C HIS A 1154 18.48 -6.25 -17.81
N ASN A 1155 18.06 -6.14 -19.07
CA ASN A 1155 17.98 -4.85 -19.74
C ASN A 1155 16.77 -4.06 -19.20
N ALA A 1156 16.80 -2.73 -19.35
CA ALA A 1156 15.59 -1.93 -19.19
C ALA A 1156 14.51 -2.40 -20.19
N VAL A 1157 13.23 -2.46 -19.77
CA VAL A 1157 12.08 -3.06 -20.48
C VAL A 1157 12.09 -2.87 -22.00
N SER A 1158 12.27 -1.64 -22.49
CA SER A 1158 12.30 -1.29 -23.92
C SER A 1158 13.43 -1.96 -24.75
N ARG A 1159 14.35 -2.68 -24.11
CA ARG A 1159 15.51 -3.38 -24.69
C ARG A 1159 15.60 -4.85 -24.26
N GLN A 1160 14.57 -5.41 -23.62
CA GLN A 1160 14.60 -6.81 -23.18
C GLN A 1160 14.46 -7.83 -24.32
N THR A 1161 14.12 -7.40 -25.54
CA THR A 1161 13.84 -8.29 -26.68
C THR A 1161 14.63 -7.88 -27.91
N GLU A 1162 15.35 -8.82 -28.52
CA GLU A 1162 16.13 -8.62 -29.75
C GLU A 1162 16.01 -9.86 -30.65
N VAL A 1163 16.23 -9.71 -31.96
CA VAL A 1163 16.26 -10.82 -32.91
C VAL A 1163 17.51 -10.69 -33.77
N VAL A 1164 18.22 -11.80 -33.98
CA VAL A 1164 19.39 -11.89 -34.85
C VAL A 1164 19.14 -12.88 -35.98
N THR A 1165 19.29 -12.45 -37.22
CA THR A 1165 19.09 -13.29 -38.41
C THR A 1165 20.37 -14.02 -38.79
N LEU A 1166 20.32 -15.34 -38.88
CA LEU A 1166 21.40 -16.19 -39.37
C LEU A 1166 21.13 -16.58 -40.82
N GLN A 1167 22.01 -16.22 -41.75
CA GLN A 1167 21.88 -16.54 -43.18
C GLN A 1167 22.73 -17.75 -43.59
N SER A 1168 22.21 -18.61 -44.46
CA SER A 1168 23.00 -19.66 -45.11
C SER A 1168 23.85 -19.09 -46.24
N ASN A 1169 25.17 -19.31 -46.21
CA ASN A 1169 26.04 -19.00 -47.34
C ASN A 1169 25.80 -19.90 -48.57
N ARG A 1170 25.26 -21.13 -48.38
CA ARG A 1170 24.84 -22.03 -49.49
C ARG A 1170 23.70 -21.47 -50.35
N SER A 1171 22.97 -20.46 -49.86
CA SER A 1171 21.79 -19.89 -50.52
C SER A 1171 22.01 -19.40 -51.95
N LYS A 1172 23.26 -19.10 -52.35
CA LYS A 1172 23.63 -18.70 -53.73
C LYS A 1172 23.74 -19.86 -54.73
N LEU A 1173 23.68 -21.12 -54.29
CA LEU A 1173 23.87 -22.31 -55.15
C LEU A 1173 22.60 -23.12 -55.42
N LEU A 1174 21.50 -22.84 -54.70
CA LEU A 1174 20.23 -23.56 -54.85
C LEU A 1174 19.16 -22.66 -55.47
N ALA A 1175 19.08 -22.69 -56.80
CA ALA A 1175 17.90 -22.24 -57.54
C ALA A 1175 16.66 -23.06 -57.11
N PRO A 1176 15.46 -22.46 -57.04
CA PRO A 1176 14.26 -23.20 -56.66
C PRO A 1176 13.94 -24.30 -57.69
N PRO A 1177 13.41 -25.46 -57.27
CA PRO A 1177 12.86 -26.43 -58.21
C PRO A 1177 11.72 -25.78 -58.99
N ALA A 1178 11.70 -25.97 -60.32
CA ALA A 1178 10.67 -25.39 -61.16
C ALA A 1178 9.31 -26.02 -60.84
N LEU A 1179 8.34 -25.19 -60.45
CA LEU A 1179 6.94 -25.61 -60.33
C LEU A 1179 6.43 -26.08 -61.71
N PRO A 1180 5.73 -27.23 -61.80
CA PRO A 1180 5.06 -27.63 -63.03
C PRO A 1180 3.98 -26.60 -63.38
N ALA A 1181 3.94 -26.16 -64.64
CA ALA A 1181 3.05 -25.10 -65.07
C ALA A 1181 1.57 -25.54 -64.99
N LEU A 1182 0.74 -24.72 -64.34
CA LEU A 1182 -0.72 -24.85 -64.40
C LEU A 1182 -1.21 -24.54 -65.83
N PRO A 1183 -2.21 -25.29 -66.36
CA PRO A 1183 -2.75 -25.03 -67.68
C PRO A 1183 -3.48 -23.67 -67.72
N SER A 1184 -3.26 -22.91 -68.79
CA SER A 1184 -3.77 -21.55 -68.93
C SER A 1184 -5.30 -21.52 -69.12
N PRO A 1185 -6.03 -20.59 -68.47
CA PRO A 1185 -7.45 -20.38 -68.76
C PRO A 1185 -7.66 -19.81 -70.17
N THR A 1186 -8.65 -20.32 -70.89
CA THR A 1186 -8.99 -19.88 -72.25
C THR A 1186 -9.83 -18.59 -72.20
N PRO A 1187 -9.50 -17.53 -72.96
CA PRO A 1187 -10.23 -16.27 -72.89
C PRO A 1187 -11.59 -16.33 -73.65
N PRO A 1188 -12.64 -15.65 -73.16
CA PRO A 1188 -13.89 -15.48 -73.89
C PRO A 1188 -13.75 -14.45 -75.04
N PRO A 1189 -14.62 -14.50 -76.07
CA PRO A 1189 -14.58 -13.59 -77.20
C PRO A 1189 -15.06 -12.16 -76.84
N PRO A 1190 -14.62 -11.12 -77.57
CA PRO A 1190 -14.95 -9.74 -77.26
C PRO A 1190 -16.34 -9.32 -77.77
N THR A 1191 -17.00 -8.45 -77.01
CA THR A 1191 -18.07 -7.56 -77.49
C THR A 1191 -17.71 -6.11 -77.14
N ALA A 1192 -18.15 -5.17 -77.96
CA ALA A 1192 -17.67 -3.78 -77.96
C ALA A 1192 -18.67 -2.82 -77.29
N GLU A 1193 -18.21 -1.57 -77.08
CA GLU A 1193 -18.97 -0.40 -76.60
C GLU A 1193 -19.47 -0.51 -75.13
N GLY A 1194 -19.17 0.39 -74.19
CA GLY A 1194 -18.26 1.54 -74.20
C GLY A 1194 -18.98 2.88 -74.03
N HIS A 1195 -19.07 3.40 -72.80
CA HIS A 1195 -19.22 4.83 -72.49
C HIS A 1195 -18.76 5.15 -71.06
N ARG A 1196 -18.42 6.42 -70.77
CA ARG A 1196 -17.87 6.90 -69.49
C ARG A 1196 -18.98 7.43 -68.56
N VAL A 1197 -18.84 7.22 -67.25
CA VAL A 1197 -19.29 8.15 -66.19
C VAL A 1197 -18.25 8.17 -65.06
N TYR A 1198 -18.12 9.29 -64.33
CA TYR A 1198 -17.21 9.46 -63.19
C TYR A 1198 -17.89 9.15 -61.83
N LEU A 1199 -17.04 8.92 -60.83
CA LEU A 1199 -17.24 9.16 -59.38
C LEU A 1199 -18.22 10.31 -59.05
N PRO A 1200 -18.99 10.25 -57.93
CA PRO A 1200 -18.35 10.43 -56.62
C PRO A 1200 -18.92 9.70 -55.39
N ILE A 1201 -18.14 9.86 -54.32
CA ILE A 1201 -18.42 9.70 -52.88
C ILE A 1201 -19.73 10.41 -52.47
N ILE A 1202 -20.52 9.86 -51.53
CA ILE A 1202 -21.01 10.51 -50.29
C ILE A 1202 -22.01 9.61 -49.50
N THR A 1203 -21.85 9.66 -48.17
CA THR A 1203 -22.58 9.10 -47.00
C THR A 1203 -23.99 8.51 -47.10
N ALA A 1204 -24.18 7.37 -46.40
CA ALA A 1204 -25.25 7.08 -45.41
C ALA A 1204 -26.73 6.98 -45.90
N PRO A 1205 -27.72 6.53 -45.08
CA PRO A 1205 -27.64 5.97 -43.71
C PRO A 1205 -26.76 4.72 -43.59
#